data_AF-A0A1Y1V5Q4-F1
#
_entry.id   AF-A0A1Y1V5Q4-F1
#
_cell.length_a   1.000
_cell.length_b   1.000
_cell.length_c   1.000
_cell.angle_alpha   90.00
_cell.angle_beta   90.00
_cell.angle_gamma   90.00
#
_symmetry.space_group_name_H-M   'P 1'
#
loop_
_entity.id
_entity.type
_entity.pdbx_description
1 polymer ?
#
loop_
_entity_poly.entity_id
_entity_poly.type
_entity_poly.pdbx_seq_one_letter_code
_entity_poly.pdbx_strand_id
1 'polypeptide(L)'
;MFCFTDVNTLNININSSKFEYNHASNGGVMYFSKSENHFNNNSIKFYNSTFSNNGADYFGGVIYSSFEELNITNLENTFFKENNAYSGGVFYIDNDKNLDKILFNANSKDIKYLNNTAESYGNNYASDPYKIILLNENIKDINIKSGELLSLKFRVIDEYNQIVKDISKFFSDIILKIDGNIKDKKLIGNICYFSNGECELKEFKIYTSKPSSFKLMFSVINNDNNNIALDTTYIDTYIHDCNNEQIKMYTKDGFYYCENPVCNYDCPVSNGTAICIKGENNVNNKEFLNKCQCVPGWTGDKCEIKKFTEFNSINYIRIISLLIIILISMVMIYFAFNKSMGIIKDPGFLKCELALLGLLLYFVSNHFNIFSNYSDCSLYIFFKHSGILLLYSIFLLFIEIGCELGINMNELYLINILPINNNDTIGDSCTNISKSNFKEQKSRAASLNEIGFVENALSEQKLKKSSLSGSLNSKFCLSKASLFNKNDNIDNLKKLDRSISYVHSLVTEVATTYIVTLILILLVIIFYSTKNNSKSSINLNEELVDRNYEQEHNGSWRYKCDLNKMELILNLTEFLLLFFLITKIKKIWNSTYVFKCTKYISYCILIWIMLGPLFNLVSYIALFDQSIPYTFFNYVFNSICYVFIFIMLSWDKLYYIIKSDGNNVYNYFNSTQYEQCFVHKSFTCNCKKKTIDGEIETMKNYIEFYNYCSNIIVISDGHIHYINKKRKSTMKFIA
;
A
#
# COMPACT_ATOMS: atom_id res chain seq x y z
N MET A 1 -46.76 45.72 19.70
CA MET A 1 -45.88 45.54 20.87
C MET A 1 -46.71 45.52 22.15
N PHE A 2 -46.45 44.57 23.05
CA PHE A 2 -46.92 44.56 24.43
C PHE A 2 -45.72 44.83 25.36
N CYS A 3 -45.90 45.67 26.37
CA CYS A 3 -44.87 46.00 27.35
C CYS A 3 -45.39 45.64 28.74
N PHE A 4 -44.61 44.85 29.47
CA PHE A 4 -44.95 44.36 30.81
C PHE A 4 -43.84 44.79 31.77
N THR A 5 -44.15 45.76 32.62
CA THR A 5 -43.28 46.24 33.70
C THR A 5 -43.93 45.96 35.05
N ASP A 6 -43.12 45.76 36.09
CA ASP A 6 -43.55 45.63 37.49
C ASP A 6 -44.58 44.51 37.75
N VAL A 7 -44.57 43.47 36.91
CA VAL A 7 -45.48 42.33 37.02
C VAL A 7 -44.97 41.36 38.08
N ASN A 8 -45.82 40.98 39.05
CA ASN A 8 -45.47 39.96 40.04
C ASN A 8 -45.81 38.53 39.58
N THR A 9 -46.88 38.37 38.80
CA THR A 9 -47.36 37.07 38.29
C THR A 9 -47.78 37.20 36.83
N LEU A 10 -47.21 36.37 35.96
CA LEU A 10 -47.47 36.41 34.52
C LEU A 10 -47.92 35.04 34.01
N ASN A 11 -49.13 34.96 33.47
CA ASN A 11 -49.63 33.75 32.79
C ASN A 11 -50.32 34.14 31.49
N ILE A 12 -49.55 34.19 30.40
CA ILE A 12 -50.03 34.56 29.07
C ILE A 12 -50.33 33.30 28.26
N ASN A 13 -51.49 33.28 27.59
CA ASN A 13 -51.85 32.27 26.61
C ASN A 13 -52.25 32.94 25.30
N ILE A 14 -51.54 32.65 24.22
CA ILE A 14 -51.78 33.21 22.89
C ILE A 14 -52.16 32.07 21.95
N ASN A 15 -53.33 32.18 21.32
CA ASN A 15 -53.84 31.16 20.41
C ASN A 15 -54.23 31.80 19.07
N SER A 16 -53.95 31.10 17.97
CA SER A 16 -54.39 31.43 16.61
C SER A 16 -54.11 32.89 16.18
N SER A 17 -52.98 33.46 16.64
CA SER A 17 -52.66 34.87 16.49
C SER A 17 -51.56 35.12 15.47
N LYS A 18 -51.56 36.32 14.85
CA LYS A 18 -50.56 36.74 13.87
C LYS A 18 -49.96 38.09 14.26
N PHE A 19 -48.63 38.16 14.36
CA PHE A 19 -47.89 39.38 14.71
C PHE A 19 -46.90 39.71 13.61
N GLU A 20 -47.11 40.85 12.95
CA GLU A 20 -46.30 41.25 11.80
C GLU A 20 -45.84 42.70 11.88
N TYR A 21 -44.64 42.97 11.37
CA TYR A 21 -44.08 44.31 11.20
C TYR A 21 -44.07 45.17 12.49
N ASN A 22 -43.98 44.53 13.66
CA ASN A 22 -43.73 45.25 14.90
C ASN A 22 -42.24 45.56 15.01
N HIS A 23 -41.89 46.75 15.49
CA HIS A 23 -40.51 47.17 15.76
C HIS A 23 -40.44 47.90 17.10
N ALA A 24 -39.36 47.66 17.86
CA ALA A 24 -39.08 48.29 19.15
C ALA A 24 -37.57 48.35 19.41
N SER A 25 -37.12 48.98 20.49
CA SER A 25 -35.69 48.91 20.85
C SER A 25 -35.30 47.58 21.49
N ASN A 26 -36.22 46.98 22.27
CA ASN A 26 -36.12 45.63 22.81
C ASN A 26 -37.49 44.95 22.73
N GLY A 27 -37.54 43.68 22.35
CA GLY A 27 -38.78 42.90 22.37
C GLY A 27 -39.80 43.37 21.34
N GLY A 28 -39.49 43.19 20.05
CA GLY A 28 -40.27 43.75 18.93
C GLY A 28 -41.78 43.54 19.04
N VAL A 29 -42.22 42.37 19.52
CA VAL A 29 -43.63 42.09 19.83
C VAL A 29 -43.92 42.16 21.33
N MET A 30 -43.03 41.67 22.20
CA MET A 30 -43.22 41.62 23.66
C MET A 30 -41.94 41.98 24.42
N TYR A 31 -42.08 42.86 25.40
CA TYR A 31 -41.02 43.26 26.32
C TYR A 31 -41.44 42.97 27.75
N PHE A 32 -40.60 42.24 28.50
CA PHE A 32 -40.76 41.96 29.93
C PHE A 32 -39.56 42.53 30.68
N SER A 33 -39.76 43.53 31.56
CA SER A 33 -38.69 44.02 32.44
C SER A 33 -38.56 43.16 33.68
N LYS A 34 -37.34 43.09 34.24
CA LYS A 34 -37.09 42.56 35.59
C LYS A 34 -38.11 43.12 36.61
N SER A 35 -38.52 42.27 37.54
CA SER A 35 -39.43 42.58 38.65
C SER A 35 -38.73 42.30 39.98
N GLU A 36 -39.05 43.07 41.01
CA GLU A 36 -38.39 42.98 42.33
C GLU A 36 -38.81 41.73 43.14
N ASN A 37 -39.78 40.92 42.66
CA ASN A 37 -40.35 39.78 43.40
C ASN A 37 -40.06 38.41 42.74
N HIS A 38 -39.08 37.69 43.30
CA HIS A 38 -38.49 36.45 42.76
C HIS A 38 -39.31 35.13 42.90
N PHE A 39 -40.62 35.14 43.16
CA PHE A 39 -41.31 33.96 43.75
C PHE A 39 -42.47 33.33 42.97
N ASN A 40 -42.62 33.56 41.66
CA ASN A 40 -43.80 33.09 40.93
C ASN A 40 -43.48 32.29 39.65
N ASN A 41 -44.20 31.17 39.48
CA ASN A 41 -44.22 30.37 38.25
C ASN A 41 -44.84 31.18 37.09
N ASN A 42 -44.01 31.95 36.42
CA ASN A 42 -44.39 32.79 35.30
C ASN A 42 -44.37 31.97 34.01
N SER A 43 -45.44 32.00 33.22
CA SER A 43 -45.52 31.20 31.99
C SER A 43 -46.12 31.96 30.80
N ILE A 44 -45.57 31.67 29.63
CA ILE A 44 -46.12 32.10 28.33
C ILE A 44 -46.32 30.85 27.48
N LYS A 45 -47.48 30.75 26.83
CA LYS A 45 -47.86 29.64 25.95
C LYS A 45 -48.34 30.17 24.60
N PHE A 46 -47.95 29.48 23.52
CA PHE A 46 -48.30 29.87 22.16
C PHE A 46 -48.84 28.67 21.37
N TYR A 47 -50.05 28.83 20.85
CA TYR A 47 -50.75 27.81 20.07
C TYR A 47 -51.08 28.37 18.69
N ASN A 48 -50.75 27.63 17.63
CA ASN A 48 -51.12 27.92 16.24
C ASN A 48 -50.84 29.37 15.79
N SER A 49 -49.74 29.97 16.26
CA SER A 49 -49.48 31.41 16.11
C SER A 49 -48.28 31.69 15.20
N THR A 50 -48.27 32.85 14.54
CA THR A 50 -47.23 33.24 13.57
C THR A 50 -46.67 34.62 13.88
N PHE A 51 -45.36 34.73 13.89
CA PHE A 51 -44.59 35.95 14.13
C PHE A 51 -43.69 36.18 12.91
N SER A 52 -44.03 37.17 12.08
CA SER A 52 -43.35 37.42 10.80
C SER A 52 -42.85 38.86 10.64
N ASN A 53 -41.59 39.04 10.25
CA ASN A 53 -41.00 40.35 9.96
C ASN A 53 -41.08 41.35 11.15
N ASN A 54 -40.87 40.88 12.39
CA ASN A 54 -40.76 41.75 13.57
C ASN A 54 -39.29 42.01 13.91
N GLY A 55 -38.98 43.21 14.40
CA GLY A 55 -37.63 43.69 14.65
C GLY A 55 -37.41 44.25 16.05
N ALA A 56 -36.16 44.19 16.52
CA ALA A 56 -35.68 44.95 17.67
C ALA A 56 -34.36 45.68 17.32
N ASP A 57 -34.14 46.89 17.85
CA ASP A 57 -32.86 47.61 17.69
C ASP A 57 -31.71 46.84 18.36
N TYR A 58 -31.94 46.31 19.56
CA TYR A 58 -30.95 45.57 20.36
C TYR A 58 -31.38 44.12 20.56
N PHE A 59 -32.34 43.86 21.44
CA PHE A 59 -32.55 42.50 21.94
C PHE A 59 -33.95 41.96 21.66
N GLY A 60 -34.03 40.73 21.16
CA GLY A 60 -35.29 40.00 21.06
C GLY A 60 -36.22 40.51 19.97
N GLY A 61 -36.03 40.06 18.73
CA GLY A 61 -36.82 40.52 17.57
C GLY A 61 -38.33 40.26 17.70
N VAL A 62 -38.72 39.30 18.54
CA VAL A 62 -40.11 39.06 18.96
C VAL A 62 -40.27 39.26 20.46
N ILE A 63 -39.43 38.66 21.29
CA ILE A 63 -39.51 38.73 22.75
C ILE A 63 -38.17 39.14 23.36
N TYR A 64 -38.18 40.17 24.19
CA TYR A 64 -37.14 40.43 25.18
C TYR A 64 -37.71 40.16 26.58
N SER A 65 -36.91 39.50 27.42
CA SER A 65 -37.22 39.31 28.84
C SER A 65 -35.97 39.47 29.69
N SER A 66 -35.98 40.41 30.64
CA SER A 66 -35.13 40.38 31.85
C SER A 66 -35.87 39.86 33.08
N PHE A 67 -36.99 39.16 32.85
CA PHE A 67 -37.88 38.64 33.87
C PHE A 67 -37.43 37.25 34.32
N GLU A 68 -37.06 37.13 35.59
CA GLU A 68 -36.63 35.87 36.20
C GLU A 68 -37.75 34.82 36.21
N GLU A 69 -37.36 33.55 36.09
CA GLU A 69 -38.26 32.39 36.03
C GLU A 69 -39.31 32.41 34.90
N LEU A 70 -39.12 33.20 33.82
CA LEU A 70 -40.04 33.22 32.69
C LEU A 70 -40.01 31.90 31.88
N ASN A 71 -40.94 31.01 32.19
CA ASN A 71 -41.01 29.68 31.60
C ASN A 71 -41.88 29.69 30.32
N ILE A 72 -41.24 29.75 29.15
CA ILE A 72 -41.94 29.68 27.86
C ILE A 72 -42.23 28.21 27.56
N THR A 73 -43.45 27.78 27.88
CA THR A 73 -43.94 26.39 27.80
C THR A 73 -44.97 26.22 26.70
N ASN A 74 -45.22 24.97 26.30
CA ASN A 74 -46.34 24.61 25.42
C ASN A 74 -46.40 25.50 24.15
N LEU A 75 -45.33 25.41 23.36
CA LEU A 75 -45.27 25.96 22.01
C LEU A 75 -45.83 24.91 21.06
N GLU A 76 -47.00 25.13 20.49
CA GLU A 76 -47.66 24.21 19.55
C GLU A 76 -47.91 24.91 18.22
N ASN A 77 -47.50 24.29 17.10
CA ASN A 77 -47.67 24.82 15.73
C ASN A 77 -47.29 26.31 15.58
N THR A 78 -46.19 26.74 16.18
CA THR A 78 -45.80 28.16 16.21
C THR A 78 -44.67 28.47 15.24
N PHE A 79 -44.83 29.54 14.46
CA PHE A 79 -43.92 29.93 13.38
C PHE A 79 -43.26 31.28 13.67
N PHE A 80 -41.93 31.33 13.54
CA PHE A 80 -41.13 32.55 13.65
C PHE A 80 -40.35 32.75 12.35
N LYS A 81 -40.76 33.71 11.53
CA LYS A 81 -40.25 33.95 10.17
C LYS A 81 -39.67 35.36 9.99
N GLU A 82 -38.45 35.47 9.47
CA GLU A 82 -37.85 36.75 9.04
C GLU A 82 -37.82 37.82 10.15
N ASN A 83 -37.73 37.42 11.43
CA ASN A 83 -37.58 38.36 12.54
C ASN A 83 -36.09 38.69 12.79
N ASN A 84 -35.78 39.90 13.26
CA ASN A 84 -34.40 40.36 13.42
C ASN A 84 -34.12 41.16 14.72
N ALA A 85 -32.87 41.13 15.18
CA ALA A 85 -32.35 41.92 16.31
C ALA A 85 -30.83 42.09 16.24
N TYR A 86 -30.21 42.85 17.16
CA TYR A 86 -28.76 42.77 17.38
C TYR A 86 -28.38 41.40 17.95
N SER A 87 -29.04 40.96 19.03
CA SER A 87 -28.94 39.59 19.55
C SER A 87 -30.33 38.99 19.79
N GLY A 88 -30.49 37.70 19.51
CA GLY A 88 -31.75 37.00 19.74
C GLY A 88 -32.82 37.40 18.72
N GLY A 89 -32.67 36.99 17.46
CA GLY A 89 -33.55 37.40 16.35
C GLY A 89 -35.03 37.06 16.53
N VAL A 90 -35.37 36.13 17.43
CA VAL A 90 -36.73 35.93 17.95
C VAL A 90 -36.79 36.20 19.45
N PHE A 91 -36.00 35.47 20.24
CA PHE A 91 -36.01 35.55 21.70
C PHE A 91 -34.68 36.11 22.22
N TYR A 92 -34.75 37.03 23.17
CA TYR A 92 -33.63 37.36 24.04
C TYR A 92 -34.07 37.22 25.48
N ILE A 93 -33.42 36.34 26.23
CA ILE A 93 -33.76 36.04 27.62
C ILE A 93 -32.53 36.28 28.48
N ASP A 94 -32.62 37.32 29.28
CA ASP A 94 -31.67 37.71 30.32
C ASP A 94 -32.22 37.17 31.66
N ASN A 95 -31.72 36.01 32.08
CA ASN A 95 -32.07 35.41 33.38
C ASN A 95 -30.98 35.71 34.39
N ASP A 96 -31.38 35.96 35.64
CA ASP A 96 -30.40 36.01 36.73
C ASP A 96 -29.81 34.61 37.00
N LYS A 97 -28.51 34.56 37.30
CA LYS A 97 -27.61 33.44 36.96
C LYS A 97 -27.67 32.24 37.92
N ASN A 98 -28.77 32.10 38.65
CA ASN A 98 -28.93 31.19 39.79
C ASN A 98 -29.79 29.94 39.51
N LEU A 99 -30.16 29.67 38.26
CA LEU A 99 -31.12 28.60 37.92
C LEU A 99 -30.53 27.57 36.94
N ASP A 100 -30.27 26.36 37.46
CA ASP A 100 -30.00 25.13 36.66
C ASP A 100 -31.17 24.72 35.73
N LYS A 101 -32.26 25.50 35.70
CA LYS A 101 -33.42 25.26 34.86
C LYS A 101 -33.28 26.05 33.56
N ILE A 102 -33.08 25.34 32.45
CA ILE A 102 -33.28 25.91 31.11
C ILE A 102 -34.78 26.24 30.97
N LEU A 103 -35.14 27.50 31.20
CA LEU A 103 -36.53 28.02 31.21
C LEU A 103 -37.19 28.07 29.83
N PHE A 104 -36.43 27.80 28.77
CA PHE A 104 -36.91 27.79 27.39
C PHE A 104 -36.28 26.64 26.59
N ASN A 105 -37.09 25.64 26.24
CA ASN A 105 -36.65 24.58 25.32
C ASN A 105 -36.77 25.08 23.87
N ALA A 106 -35.74 25.80 23.42
CA ALA A 106 -35.65 26.35 22.08
C ALA A 106 -35.73 25.31 20.94
N ASN A 107 -35.48 24.03 21.26
CA ASN A 107 -35.44 22.90 20.32
C ASN A 107 -36.74 22.07 20.28
N SER A 108 -37.87 22.62 20.74
CA SER A 108 -39.16 21.93 20.57
C SER A 108 -39.50 21.74 19.08
N LYS A 109 -39.95 20.54 18.71
CA LYS A 109 -40.31 20.15 17.32
C LYS A 109 -41.48 20.97 16.75
N ASP A 110 -42.27 21.55 17.64
CA ASP A 110 -43.49 22.29 17.33
C ASP A 110 -43.24 23.77 17.03
N ILE A 111 -41.98 24.21 17.13
CA ILE A 111 -41.50 25.54 16.72
C ILE A 111 -40.87 25.44 15.33
N LYS A 112 -41.22 26.37 14.45
CA LYS A 112 -40.60 26.51 13.12
C LYS A 112 -39.96 27.88 12.96
N TYR A 113 -38.63 27.91 13.02
CA TYR A 113 -37.81 29.07 12.70
C TYR A 113 -37.48 29.11 11.21
N LEU A 114 -37.71 30.26 10.56
CA LEU A 114 -37.49 30.45 9.13
C LEU A 114 -36.81 31.80 8.88
N ASN A 115 -35.53 31.79 8.48
CA ASN A 115 -34.80 33.00 8.06
C ASN A 115 -34.77 34.16 9.10
N ASN A 116 -34.87 33.88 10.40
CA ASN A 116 -34.59 34.90 11.41
C ASN A 116 -33.09 35.22 11.45
N THR A 117 -32.73 36.45 11.82
CA THR A 117 -31.34 36.92 11.83
C THR A 117 -30.99 37.66 13.12
N ALA A 118 -29.74 37.56 13.55
CA ALA A 118 -29.16 38.43 14.55
C ALA A 118 -27.85 39.00 13.99
N GLU A 119 -27.55 40.27 14.26
CA GLU A 119 -26.28 40.87 13.84
C GLU A 119 -25.09 40.24 14.59
N SER A 120 -25.26 40.07 15.90
CA SER A 120 -24.23 39.62 16.83
C SER A 120 -24.28 38.10 17.00
N TYR A 121 -25.30 37.57 17.68
CA TYR A 121 -25.46 36.12 17.88
C TYR A 121 -26.91 35.73 18.16
N GLY A 122 -27.19 34.44 17.98
CA GLY A 122 -28.50 33.87 18.26
C GLY A 122 -29.58 34.32 17.29
N ASN A 123 -29.49 33.89 16.02
CA ASN A 123 -30.50 34.18 14.99
C ASN A 123 -31.94 33.87 15.44
N ASN A 124 -32.12 32.87 16.30
CA ASN A 124 -33.42 32.52 16.86
C ASN A 124 -33.52 32.95 18.33
N TYR A 125 -32.56 32.58 19.17
CA TYR A 125 -32.59 32.87 20.60
C TYR A 125 -31.18 33.24 21.08
N ALA A 126 -31.07 34.10 22.08
CA ALA A 126 -29.83 34.48 22.74
C ALA A 126 -30.09 34.83 24.23
N SER A 127 -29.04 34.84 25.03
CA SER A 127 -29.01 35.43 26.38
C SER A 127 -27.88 36.45 26.47
N ASP A 128 -27.69 37.07 27.63
CA ASP A 128 -26.48 37.84 27.89
C ASP A 128 -25.21 36.97 27.93
N PRO A 129 -24.00 37.56 27.78
CA PRO A 129 -22.73 36.86 27.96
C PRO A 129 -22.66 36.17 29.34
N TYR A 130 -22.52 34.85 29.28
CA TYR A 130 -22.62 33.99 30.45
C TYR A 130 -21.26 33.51 30.93
N LYS A 131 -20.43 33.00 30.01
CA LYS A 131 -19.22 32.27 30.36
C LYS A 131 -18.06 32.55 29.41
N ILE A 132 -16.85 32.64 29.95
CA ILE A 132 -15.60 32.63 29.20
C ILE A 132 -14.96 31.25 29.33
N ILE A 133 -14.69 30.62 28.19
CA ILE A 133 -14.03 29.32 28.07
C ILE A 133 -12.62 29.47 27.50
N LEU A 134 -11.69 28.67 28.00
CA LEU A 134 -10.34 28.52 27.43
C LEU A 134 -10.40 27.50 26.28
N LEU A 135 -9.93 27.89 25.09
CA LEU A 135 -9.93 27.02 23.90
C LEU A 135 -8.69 26.15 23.74
N ASN A 136 -7.65 26.39 24.54
CA ASN A 136 -6.45 25.55 24.55
C ASN A 136 -6.75 24.21 25.24
N GLU A 137 -7.23 23.23 24.47
CA GLU A 137 -7.59 21.90 24.98
C GLU A 137 -6.43 21.26 25.77
N ASN A 138 -6.77 20.67 26.93
CA ASN A 138 -5.88 19.90 27.81
C ASN A 138 -4.80 20.67 28.59
N ILE A 139 -4.77 22.00 28.59
CA ILE A 139 -3.89 22.76 29.51
C ILE A 139 -4.44 22.68 30.95
N LYS A 140 -3.94 21.71 31.72
CA LYS A 140 -4.09 21.66 33.19
C LYS A 140 -3.03 22.49 33.88
N ASP A 141 -1.82 22.44 33.34
CA ASP A 141 -0.63 23.12 33.81
C ASP A 141 0.15 23.74 32.65
N ILE A 142 0.85 24.84 32.93
CA ILE A 142 1.67 25.57 31.96
C ILE A 142 3.14 25.42 32.36
N ASN A 143 3.93 24.74 31.53
CA ASN A 143 5.37 24.58 31.73
C ASN A 143 6.10 25.43 30.69
N ILE A 144 6.66 26.57 31.09
CA ILE A 144 7.37 27.51 30.20
C ILE A 144 8.66 28.02 30.85
N LYS A 145 9.45 28.80 30.11
CA LYS A 145 10.60 29.54 30.61
C LYS A 145 10.29 31.01 30.80
N SER A 146 11.14 31.67 31.59
CA SER A 146 11.02 33.11 31.83
C SER A 146 11.22 33.88 30.52
N GLY A 147 10.27 34.77 30.19
CA GLY A 147 10.21 35.56 28.95
C GLY A 147 9.77 34.82 27.68
N GLU A 148 9.41 33.54 27.79
CA GLU A 148 8.83 32.76 26.70
C GLU A 148 7.42 33.26 26.35
N LEU A 149 7.02 33.09 25.09
CA LEU A 149 5.72 33.51 24.56
C LEU A 149 4.65 32.45 24.86
N LEU A 150 3.56 32.85 25.50
CA LEU A 150 2.49 31.96 25.93
C LEU A 150 1.15 32.36 25.28
N SER A 151 0.82 31.75 24.13
CA SER A 151 -0.47 32.02 23.48
C SER A 151 -1.62 31.28 24.17
N LEU A 152 -2.52 32.06 24.77
CA LEU A 152 -3.78 31.58 25.34
C LEU A 152 -4.95 32.18 24.56
N LYS A 153 -5.90 31.33 24.17
CA LYS A 153 -7.08 31.72 23.41
C LYS A 153 -8.36 31.46 24.21
N PHE A 154 -9.17 32.50 24.35
CA PHE A 154 -10.43 32.50 25.08
C PHE A 154 -11.59 32.78 24.14
N ARG A 155 -12.78 32.32 24.54
CA ARG A 155 -14.04 32.60 23.86
C ARG A 155 -15.11 32.94 24.87
N VAL A 156 -15.89 33.97 24.59
CA VAL A 156 -17.09 34.31 25.37
C VAL A 156 -18.32 33.67 24.71
N ILE A 157 -19.14 33.04 25.54
CA ILE A 157 -20.38 32.35 25.14
C ILE A 157 -21.56 32.80 26.01
N ASP A 158 -22.76 32.72 25.44
CA ASP A 158 -24.04 32.92 26.12
C ASP A 158 -24.48 31.63 26.87
N GLU A 159 -25.62 31.69 27.58
CA GLU A 159 -26.19 30.54 28.33
C GLU A 159 -26.54 29.36 27.43
N TYR A 160 -26.79 29.63 26.14
CA TYR A 160 -27.09 28.64 25.12
C TYR A 160 -25.84 28.10 24.41
N ASN A 161 -24.64 28.43 24.89
CA ASN A 161 -23.32 28.07 24.35
C ASN A 161 -23.03 28.66 22.95
N GLN A 162 -23.69 29.76 22.59
CA GLN A 162 -23.47 30.49 21.34
C GLN A 162 -22.33 31.50 21.50
N ILE A 163 -21.55 31.69 20.44
CA ILE A 163 -20.40 32.60 20.44
C ILE A 163 -20.90 34.05 20.32
N VAL A 164 -20.56 34.90 21.29
CA VAL A 164 -20.98 36.32 21.34
C VAL A 164 -20.18 37.14 20.33
N LYS A 165 -20.60 37.22 19.07
CA LYS A 165 -19.86 37.97 18.03
C LYS A 165 -20.22 39.44 18.04
N ASP A 166 -19.61 40.18 18.94
CA ASP A 166 -19.91 41.58 19.18
C ASP A 166 -19.43 42.54 18.07
N ILE A 167 -20.09 42.54 16.90
CA ILE A 167 -19.70 43.32 15.72
C ILE A 167 -19.80 44.83 15.97
N SER A 168 -20.88 45.29 16.60
CA SER A 168 -21.12 46.72 16.90
C SER A 168 -20.56 47.18 18.25
N LYS A 169 -19.70 46.37 18.90
CA LYS A 169 -18.99 46.72 20.14
C LYS A 169 -19.91 47.02 21.34
N PHE A 170 -21.07 46.36 21.43
CA PHE A 170 -21.99 46.51 22.56
C PHE A 170 -21.44 45.89 23.85
N PHE A 171 -20.62 44.83 23.71
CA PHE A 171 -19.97 44.07 24.78
C PHE A 171 -18.45 44.30 24.80
N SER A 172 -17.94 45.39 24.22
CA SER A 172 -16.49 45.66 24.13
C SER A 172 -15.79 45.83 25.48
N ASP A 173 -16.57 46.05 26.53
CA ASP A 173 -16.10 46.28 27.89
C ASP A 173 -15.76 44.96 28.61
N ILE A 174 -16.07 43.80 28.01
CA ILE A 174 -15.59 42.50 28.47
C ILE A 174 -14.08 42.42 28.22
N ILE A 175 -13.31 42.76 29.25
CA ILE A 175 -11.85 42.73 29.24
C ILE A 175 -11.38 41.59 30.16
N LEU A 176 -10.71 40.61 29.58
CA LEU A 176 -10.05 39.54 30.34
C LEU A 176 -8.67 40.02 30.79
N LYS A 177 -8.38 39.85 32.07
CA LYS A 177 -7.09 40.14 32.69
C LYS A 177 -6.52 38.88 33.32
N ILE A 178 -5.21 38.69 33.15
CA ILE A 178 -4.45 37.69 33.90
C ILE A 178 -3.65 38.41 34.98
N ASP A 179 -3.87 38.02 36.23
CA ASP A 179 -3.11 38.49 37.39
C ASP A 179 -2.29 37.36 38.00
N GLY A 180 -1.07 37.70 38.44
CA GLY A 180 -0.21 36.82 39.23
C GLY A 180 0.05 37.48 40.57
N ASN A 181 -0.57 36.98 41.65
CA ASN A 181 -0.54 37.59 42.98
C ASN A 181 0.81 37.37 43.72
N ILE A 182 1.92 37.79 43.10
CA ILE A 182 3.27 37.43 43.53
C ILE A 182 4.26 38.58 43.29
N LYS A 183 4.93 38.98 44.38
CA LYS A 183 6.13 39.83 44.36
C LYS A 183 7.25 39.09 43.61
N ASP A 184 8.06 39.80 42.83
CA ASP A 184 9.15 39.28 41.97
C ASP A 184 8.71 38.71 40.60
N LYS A 185 7.59 39.20 40.02
CA LYS A 185 7.15 38.84 38.66
C LYS A 185 6.74 40.06 37.85
N LYS A 186 6.96 39.98 36.53
CA LYS A 186 6.50 40.97 35.54
C LYS A 186 5.75 40.25 34.44
N LEU A 187 4.48 40.57 34.29
CA LEU A 187 3.63 40.11 33.20
C LEU A 187 3.62 41.18 32.10
N ILE A 188 3.72 40.77 30.84
CA ILE A 188 3.57 41.64 29.67
C ILE A 188 2.50 41.02 28.78
N GLY A 189 1.64 41.86 28.18
CA GLY A 189 0.56 41.38 27.31
C GLY A 189 -0.48 40.53 28.05
N ASN A 190 -0.78 40.84 29.31
CA ASN A 190 -1.67 40.07 30.19
C ASN A 190 -3.13 40.58 30.23
N ILE A 191 -3.49 41.46 29.30
CA ILE A 191 -4.84 42.01 29.12
C ILE A 191 -5.28 41.67 27.71
N CYS A 192 -6.53 41.25 27.54
CA CYS A 192 -7.09 40.89 26.26
C CYS A 192 -8.55 41.32 26.14
N TYR A 193 -8.87 41.82 24.95
CA TYR A 193 -10.18 42.33 24.58
C TYR A 193 -10.84 41.30 23.67
N PHE A 194 -12.12 40.98 23.92
CA PHE A 194 -12.86 40.12 23.01
C PHE A 194 -13.20 40.87 21.73
N SER A 195 -12.96 40.23 20.59
CA SER A 195 -13.32 40.71 19.26
C SER A 195 -14.00 39.56 18.52
N ASN A 196 -15.23 39.79 18.05
CA ASN A 196 -16.10 38.72 17.50
C ASN A 196 -16.23 37.49 18.42
N GLY A 197 -16.24 37.72 19.73
CA GLY A 197 -16.41 36.67 20.75
C GLY A 197 -15.15 35.87 21.07
N GLU A 198 -14.01 36.18 20.47
CA GLU A 198 -12.73 35.54 20.75
C GLU A 198 -11.68 36.54 21.24
N CYS A 199 -10.79 36.07 22.10
CA CYS A 199 -9.68 36.82 22.67
C CYS A 199 -8.42 35.96 22.55
N GLU A 200 -7.31 36.50 22.05
CA GLU A 200 -6.05 35.77 21.90
C GLU A 200 -4.86 36.58 22.42
N LEU A 201 -4.20 36.05 23.46
CA LEU A 201 -3.06 36.65 24.15
C LEU A 201 -1.75 36.34 23.41
N LYS A 202 -1.61 36.84 22.18
CA LYS A 202 -0.45 36.55 21.30
C LYS A 202 0.89 37.02 21.84
N GLU A 203 0.90 38.05 22.70
CA GLU A 203 2.10 38.68 23.22
C GLU A 203 2.34 38.41 24.71
N PHE A 204 1.57 37.49 25.32
CA PHE A 204 1.66 37.23 26.75
C PHE A 204 2.99 36.57 27.11
N LYS A 205 3.71 37.21 28.04
CA LYS A 205 5.03 36.78 28.54
C LYS A 205 5.12 36.92 30.05
N ILE A 206 5.79 35.97 30.67
CA ILE A 206 5.97 35.89 32.12
C ILE A 206 7.46 36.00 32.44
N TYR A 207 7.87 37.04 33.15
CA TYR A 207 9.24 37.24 33.61
C TYR A 207 9.34 37.03 35.13
N THR A 208 10.40 36.34 35.56
CA THR A 208 10.67 35.99 36.97
C THR A 208 12.13 36.25 37.34
N SER A 209 12.43 36.39 38.63
CA SER A 209 13.82 36.52 39.13
C SER A 209 14.52 35.16 39.34
N LYS A 210 13.73 34.10 39.57
CA LYS A 210 14.19 32.71 39.78
C LYS A 210 13.11 31.72 39.31
N PRO A 211 13.49 30.49 38.91
CA PRO A 211 12.53 29.43 38.60
C PRO A 211 11.51 29.28 39.74
N SER A 212 10.22 29.25 39.41
CA SER A 212 9.14 29.25 40.40
C SER A 212 7.83 28.71 39.83
N SER A 213 7.04 28.07 40.69
CA SER A 213 5.66 27.68 40.40
C SER A 213 4.66 28.66 41.00
N PHE A 214 3.50 28.82 40.37
CA PHE A 214 2.40 29.66 40.85
C PHE A 214 1.09 29.47 40.08
N LYS A 215 0.01 30.04 40.60
CA LYS A 215 -1.28 30.11 39.92
C LYS A 215 -1.41 31.42 39.16
N LEU A 216 -1.63 31.34 37.85
CA LEU A 216 -2.15 32.46 37.06
C LEU A 216 -3.65 32.56 37.33
N MET A 217 -4.13 33.72 37.78
CA MET A 217 -5.54 33.97 38.07
C MET A 217 -6.17 34.75 36.92
N PHE A 218 -7.39 34.38 36.53
CA PHE A 218 -8.16 35.06 35.49
C PHE A 218 -9.24 35.92 36.15
N SER A 219 -9.41 37.15 35.65
CA SER A 219 -10.43 38.09 36.13
C SER A 219 -11.01 38.89 34.97
N VAL A 220 -12.26 39.35 35.12
CA VAL A 220 -12.92 40.26 34.17
C VAL A 220 -12.94 41.65 34.82
N ILE A 221 -12.42 42.67 34.13
CA ILE A 221 -12.18 43.98 34.77
C ILE A 221 -13.48 44.77 35.00
N ASN A 222 -14.39 44.80 34.01
CA ASN A 222 -15.63 45.58 34.06
C ASN A 222 -16.83 44.64 34.24
N ASN A 223 -16.99 44.05 35.43
CA ASN A 223 -18.02 43.05 35.74
C ASN A 223 -19.21 43.66 36.53
N ASP A 224 -19.37 44.99 36.52
CA ASP A 224 -20.24 45.69 37.49
C ASP A 224 -21.73 45.32 37.42
N ASN A 225 -22.22 44.81 36.28
CA ASN A 225 -23.61 44.35 36.11
C ASN A 225 -23.72 42.84 35.85
N ASN A 226 -22.81 42.24 35.08
CA ASN A 226 -22.99 40.89 34.53
C ASN A 226 -21.89 39.94 35.03
N ASN A 227 -22.20 39.09 36.02
CA ASN A 227 -21.28 38.06 36.54
C ASN A 227 -20.91 37.02 35.46
N ILE A 228 -19.86 37.27 34.66
CA ILE A 228 -19.41 36.34 33.62
C ILE A 228 -18.58 35.24 34.28
N ALA A 229 -19.06 33.99 34.20
CA ALA A 229 -18.36 32.84 34.75
C ALA A 229 -17.07 32.56 33.97
N LEU A 230 -16.00 32.22 34.67
CA LEU A 230 -14.77 31.69 34.06
C LEU A 230 -14.78 30.17 34.24
N ASP A 231 -14.64 29.42 33.14
CA ASP A 231 -14.53 27.95 33.20
C ASP A 231 -13.34 27.49 34.04
N THR A 232 -12.26 28.27 33.97
CA THR A 232 -11.01 28.07 34.70
C THR A 232 -10.63 29.38 35.39
N THR A 233 -10.76 29.43 36.71
CA THR A 233 -10.40 30.63 37.51
C THR A 233 -8.90 30.78 37.72
N TYR A 234 -8.14 29.68 37.65
CA TYR A 234 -6.69 29.70 37.66
C TYR A 234 -6.06 28.53 36.89
N ILE A 235 -4.82 28.70 36.44
CA ILE A 235 -3.98 27.61 35.90
C ILE A 235 -2.66 27.55 36.68
N ASP A 236 -2.26 26.34 37.10
CA ASP A 236 -0.96 26.10 37.72
C ASP A 236 0.15 26.25 36.67
N THR A 237 1.15 27.08 36.96
CA THR A 237 2.18 27.53 36.02
C THR A 237 3.57 27.34 36.63
N TYR A 238 4.43 26.65 35.92
CA TYR A 238 5.80 26.32 36.29
C TYR A 238 6.76 27.06 35.36
N ILE A 239 7.55 27.97 35.93
CA ILE A 239 8.60 28.69 35.22
C ILE A 239 9.93 27.99 35.47
N HIS A 240 10.46 27.35 34.43
CA HIS A 240 11.75 26.67 34.46
C HIS A 240 12.91 27.65 34.26
N ASP A 241 14.12 27.18 34.57
CA ASP A 241 15.34 27.89 34.16
C ASP A 241 15.62 27.68 32.66
N CYS A 242 16.55 28.44 32.11
CA CYS A 242 16.97 28.28 30.72
C CYS A 242 17.66 26.94 30.49
N ASN A 243 17.48 26.34 29.30
CA ASN A 243 18.25 25.16 28.92
C ASN A 243 19.75 25.50 28.88
N ASN A 244 20.61 24.50 29.05
CA ASN A 244 22.08 24.68 28.96
C ASN A 244 22.50 25.34 27.63
N GLU A 245 21.81 25.03 26.53
CA GLU A 245 21.96 25.56 25.18
C GLU A 245 21.51 27.03 25.02
N GLN A 246 20.66 27.52 25.91
CA GLN A 246 20.09 28.88 25.87
C GLN A 246 20.90 29.84 26.75
N ILE A 247 20.79 31.13 26.45
CA ILE A 247 21.48 32.20 27.17
C ILE A 247 20.49 32.87 28.12
N LYS A 248 20.89 32.94 29.40
CA LYS A 248 20.10 33.52 30.49
C LYS A 248 20.40 35.01 30.58
N MET A 249 19.56 35.79 29.91
CA MET A 249 19.64 37.25 29.85
C MET A 249 18.87 37.86 31.03
N TYR A 250 19.17 39.12 31.38
CA TYR A 250 18.48 39.84 32.46
C TYR A 250 17.92 41.17 31.96
N THR A 251 16.69 41.45 32.35
CA THR A 251 16.05 42.76 32.16
C THR A 251 16.65 43.80 33.12
N LYS A 252 16.46 45.10 32.84
CA LYS A 252 16.89 46.20 33.73
C LYS A 252 16.31 46.09 35.15
N ASP A 253 15.15 45.44 35.28
CA ASP A 253 14.43 45.25 36.54
C ASP A 253 14.89 44.00 37.31
N GLY A 254 15.91 43.28 36.81
CA GLY A 254 16.49 42.09 37.46
C GLY A 254 15.79 40.75 37.17
N PHE A 255 14.69 40.74 36.41
CA PHE A 255 14.07 39.48 35.95
C PHE A 255 14.90 38.84 34.84
N TYR A 256 15.12 37.54 34.91
CA TYR A 256 15.81 36.80 33.84
C TYR A 256 14.85 36.42 32.71
N TYR A 257 15.41 36.12 31.55
CA TYR A 257 14.70 35.48 30.45
C TYR A 257 15.66 34.65 29.59
N CYS A 258 15.10 33.74 28.80
CA CYS A 258 15.88 32.79 28.01
C CYS A 258 15.86 33.16 26.53
N GLU A 259 17.03 33.48 25.98
CA GLU A 259 17.22 33.66 24.55
C GLU A 259 17.91 32.43 23.94
N ASN A 260 17.56 32.14 22.69
CA ASN A 260 18.38 31.25 21.87
C ASN A 260 19.67 32.00 21.46
N PRO A 261 20.81 31.31 21.32
CA PRO A 261 22.05 31.94 20.88
C PRO A 261 21.86 32.52 19.47
N VAL A 262 22.24 33.79 19.28
CA VAL A 262 22.29 34.46 17.98
C VAL A 262 23.69 34.28 17.40
N CYS A 263 23.79 33.88 16.13
CA CYS A 263 25.06 33.75 15.42
C CYS A 263 25.19 34.89 14.39
N ASN A 264 26.41 35.12 13.91
CA ASN A 264 26.68 36.04 12.79
C ASN A 264 25.78 35.70 11.58
N TYR A 265 25.42 36.71 10.79
CA TYR A 265 24.57 36.62 9.58
C TYR A 265 25.05 35.62 8.52
N ASP A 266 26.34 35.27 8.52
CA ASP A 266 26.89 34.19 7.68
C ASP A 266 26.39 32.78 8.05
N CYS A 267 25.79 32.61 9.23
CA CYS A 267 25.22 31.35 9.70
C CYS A 267 23.74 31.23 9.27
N PRO A 268 23.38 30.31 8.36
CA PRO A 268 22.04 30.24 7.74
C PRO A 268 20.98 29.57 8.64
N VAL A 269 20.85 30.02 9.88
CA VAL A 269 19.86 29.50 10.84
C VAL A 269 18.43 29.70 10.33
N SER A 270 18.17 30.80 9.62
CA SER A 270 16.89 31.07 8.95
C SER A 270 16.51 30.02 7.90
N ASN A 271 17.49 29.38 7.28
CA ASN A 271 17.28 28.40 6.21
C ASN A 271 17.24 26.97 6.76
N GLY A 272 17.43 26.79 8.08
CA GLY A 272 17.44 25.48 8.73
C GLY A 272 18.66 24.60 8.43
N THR A 273 19.66 25.08 7.69
CA THR A 273 20.87 24.30 7.35
C THR A 273 21.97 24.38 8.40
N ALA A 274 21.82 25.30 9.36
CA ALA A 274 22.69 25.43 10.53
C ALA A 274 21.89 25.66 11.82
N ILE A 275 22.45 25.23 12.94
CA ILE A 275 22.04 25.61 14.29
C ILE A 275 23.10 26.52 14.90
N CYS A 276 22.66 27.53 15.65
CA CYS A 276 23.55 28.32 16.47
C CYS A 276 23.71 27.66 17.84
N ILE A 277 24.96 27.50 18.30
CA ILE A 277 25.30 26.88 19.58
C ILE A 277 25.97 27.92 20.46
N LYS A 278 25.51 27.99 21.72
CA LYS A 278 26.03 28.89 22.74
C LYS A 278 27.51 28.67 23.01
N GLY A 279 28.29 29.75 22.97
CA GLY A 279 29.69 29.73 23.41
C GLY A 279 29.83 29.62 24.93
N GLU A 280 30.87 28.91 25.39
CA GLU A 280 31.12 28.59 26.82
C GLU A 280 31.05 29.80 27.77
N ASN A 281 31.48 30.98 27.31
CA ASN A 281 31.53 32.21 28.10
C ASN A 281 30.55 33.31 27.62
N ASN A 282 29.57 32.99 26.77
CA ASN A 282 28.67 34.01 26.20
C ASN A 282 27.47 34.33 27.10
N VAL A 283 27.68 35.23 28.06
CA VAL A 283 26.61 35.68 29.00
C VAL A 283 25.67 36.71 28.35
N ASN A 284 26.12 37.46 27.34
CA ASN A 284 25.41 38.61 26.76
C ASN A 284 24.93 38.37 25.31
N ASN A 285 24.79 37.11 24.89
CA ASN A 285 24.35 36.70 23.56
C ASN A 285 25.07 37.40 22.37
N LYS A 286 26.38 37.65 22.50
CA LYS A 286 27.17 38.28 21.44
C LYS A 286 27.38 37.31 20.27
N GLU A 287 27.03 37.73 19.05
CA GLU A 287 27.05 36.92 17.83
C GLU A 287 28.39 36.18 17.60
N PHE A 288 29.51 36.88 17.73
CA PHE A 288 30.86 36.34 17.48
C PHE A 288 31.39 35.37 18.55
N LEU A 289 30.68 35.21 19.67
CA LEU A 289 31.05 34.23 20.72
C LEU A 289 30.27 32.92 20.59
N ASN A 290 29.18 32.90 19.81
CA ASN A 290 28.43 31.68 19.52
C ASN A 290 29.03 30.95 18.31
N LYS A 291 28.86 29.63 18.27
CA LYS A 291 29.38 28.77 17.21
C LYS A 291 28.25 28.40 16.25
N CYS A 292 28.44 28.68 14.97
CA CYS A 292 27.60 28.10 13.92
C CYS A 292 27.98 26.62 13.75
N GLN A 293 27.01 25.71 13.79
CA GLN A 293 27.21 24.31 13.47
C GLN A 293 26.21 23.88 12.41
N CYS A 294 26.69 23.31 11.31
CA CYS A 294 25.82 22.76 10.28
C CYS A 294 24.96 21.62 10.84
N VAL A 295 23.69 21.59 10.47
CA VAL A 295 22.84 20.42 10.81
C VAL A 295 23.37 19.20 10.04
N PRO A 296 23.16 17.97 10.53
CA PRO A 296 23.55 16.76 9.82
C PRO A 296 23.10 16.83 8.36
N GLY A 297 23.99 16.53 7.42
CA GLY A 297 23.72 16.66 5.97
C GLY A 297 24.25 17.92 5.30
N TRP A 298 24.68 18.92 6.04
CA TRP A 298 25.25 20.15 5.48
C TRP A 298 26.72 20.31 5.86
N THR A 299 27.47 20.93 4.95
CA THR A 299 28.92 21.13 4.99
C THR A 299 29.26 22.44 4.26
N GLY A 300 30.52 22.85 4.30
CA GLY A 300 30.95 24.18 3.86
C GLY A 300 30.96 25.17 5.02
N ASP A 301 31.71 26.28 4.85
CA ASP A 301 31.92 27.27 5.91
C ASP A 301 30.62 28.02 6.28
N LYS A 302 29.63 28.02 5.39
CA LYS A 302 28.30 28.59 5.61
C LYS A 302 27.19 27.54 5.57
N CYS A 303 27.51 26.25 5.74
CA CYS A 303 26.54 25.15 5.73
C CYS A 303 25.64 25.13 4.47
N GLU A 304 26.22 25.48 3.32
CA GLU A 304 25.56 25.64 2.03
C GLU A 304 25.72 24.41 1.12
N ILE A 305 26.71 23.55 1.38
CA ILE A 305 27.01 22.36 0.57
C ILE A 305 26.31 21.14 1.16
N LYS A 306 25.37 20.56 0.40
CA LYS A 306 24.76 19.28 0.73
C LYS A 306 25.79 18.14 0.72
N LYS A 307 25.92 17.45 1.85
CA LYS A 307 26.70 16.24 1.99
C LYS A 307 25.89 15.04 1.50
N PHE A 308 26.16 14.61 0.27
CA PHE A 308 25.53 13.43 -0.32
C PHE A 308 26.04 12.13 0.29
N THR A 309 25.21 11.09 0.27
CA THR A 309 25.57 9.74 0.72
C THR A 309 26.66 9.15 -0.20
N GLU A 310 27.83 8.81 0.36
CA GLU A 310 28.91 8.15 -0.39
C GLU A 310 28.67 6.64 -0.55
N PHE A 311 28.42 6.22 -1.79
CA PHE A 311 28.10 4.83 -2.12
C PHE A 311 29.34 3.95 -2.38
N ASN A 312 30.34 3.99 -1.49
CA ASN A 312 31.59 3.22 -1.66
C ASN A 312 31.35 1.69 -1.75
N SER A 313 30.28 1.18 -1.12
CA SER A 313 29.82 -0.20 -1.24
C SER A 313 29.41 -0.60 -2.67
N ILE A 314 28.91 0.33 -3.48
CA ILE A 314 28.45 0.06 -4.86
C ILE A 314 29.63 -0.29 -5.79
N ASN A 315 30.85 0.14 -5.48
CA ASN A 315 32.02 -0.24 -6.29
C ASN A 315 32.33 -1.74 -6.18
N TYR A 316 32.18 -2.35 -5.01
CA TYR A 316 32.29 -3.80 -4.84
C TYR A 316 31.19 -4.56 -5.58
N ILE A 317 29.95 -4.05 -5.50
CA ILE A 317 28.78 -4.55 -6.24
C ILE A 317 29.05 -4.57 -7.75
N ARG A 318 29.56 -3.47 -8.31
CA ARG A 318 29.93 -3.34 -9.73
C ARG A 318 31.00 -4.35 -10.16
N ILE A 319 32.04 -4.56 -9.34
CA ILE A 319 33.12 -5.51 -9.63
C ILE A 319 32.58 -6.95 -9.67
N ILE A 320 31.78 -7.35 -8.68
CA ILE A 320 31.20 -8.70 -8.63
C ILE A 320 30.22 -8.90 -9.79
N SER A 321 29.38 -7.91 -10.11
CA SER A 321 28.46 -7.99 -11.25
C SER A 321 29.21 -8.13 -12.58
N LEU A 322 30.30 -7.39 -12.78
CA LEU A 322 31.14 -7.48 -13.98
C LEU A 322 31.74 -8.88 -14.18
N LEU A 323 32.22 -9.53 -13.11
CA LEU A 323 32.73 -10.91 -13.18
C LEU A 323 31.63 -11.91 -13.60
N ILE A 324 30.41 -11.73 -13.11
CA ILE A 324 29.25 -12.55 -13.48
C ILE A 324 28.82 -12.29 -14.94
N ILE A 325 28.83 -11.03 -15.39
CA ILE A 325 28.56 -10.64 -16.80
C ILE A 325 29.55 -11.33 -17.75
N ILE A 326 30.85 -11.33 -17.42
CA ILE A 326 31.89 -12.00 -18.20
C ILE A 326 31.63 -13.52 -18.24
N LEU A 327 31.31 -14.13 -17.10
CA LEU A 327 31.02 -15.57 -17.01
C LEU A 327 29.78 -15.98 -17.84
N ILE A 328 28.69 -15.21 -17.75
CA ILE A 328 27.48 -15.44 -18.56
C ILE A 328 27.83 -15.33 -20.05
N SER A 329 28.57 -14.29 -20.44
CA SER A 329 28.99 -14.06 -21.83
C SER A 329 29.85 -15.20 -22.38
N MET A 330 30.77 -15.74 -21.57
CA MET A 330 31.56 -16.92 -21.92
C MET A 330 30.68 -18.17 -22.14
N VAL A 331 29.64 -18.37 -21.32
CA VAL A 331 28.71 -19.50 -21.49
C VAL A 331 27.81 -19.33 -22.72
N MET A 332 27.35 -18.12 -23.03
CA MET A 332 26.63 -17.82 -24.29
C MET A 332 27.50 -18.13 -25.52
N ILE A 333 28.76 -17.67 -25.52
CA ILE A 333 29.72 -17.98 -26.60
C ILE A 333 29.95 -19.50 -26.71
N TYR A 334 30.10 -20.20 -25.57
CA TYR A 334 30.26 -21.65 -25.55
C TYR A 334 29.02 -22.40 -26.08
N PHE A 335 27.81 -21.94 -25.76
CA PHE A 335 26.57 -22.50 -26.30
C PHE A 335 26.42 -22.23 -27.80
N ALA A 336 26.82 -21.04 -28.28
CA ALA A 336 26.83 -20.71 -29.70
C ALA A 336 27.80 -21.60 -30.51
N PHE A 337 28.98 -21.92 -29.97
CA PHE A 337 29.90 -22.89 -30.58
C PHE A 337 29.34 -24.33 -30.55
N ASN A 338 28.68 -24.73 -29.46
CA ASN A 338 28.14 -26.09 -29.28
C ASN A 338 26.67 -26.25 -29.70
N LYS A 339 26.12 -25.31 -30.48
CA LYS A 339 24.69 -25.25 -30.87
C LYS A 339 24.14 -26.48 -31.60
N SER A 340 25.02 -27.34 -32.12
CA SER A 340 24.68 -28.60 -32.79
C SER A 340 24.44 -29.77 -31.82
N MET A 341 24.92 -29.69 -30.57
CA MET A 341 24.77 -30.74 -29.57
C MET A 341 23.30 -30.86 -29.11
N GLY A 342 22.78 -32.09 -29.02
CA GLY A 342 21.37 -32.36 -28.69
C GLY A 342 20.86 -31.62 -27.43
N ILE A 343 21.65 -31.64 -26.35
CA ILE A 343 21.34 -30.96 -25.08
C ILE A 343 21.14 -29.43 -25.19
N ILE A 344 21.62 -28.79 -26.26
CA ILE A 344 21.35 -27.37 -26.57
C ILE A 344 20.31 -27.26 -27.70
N LYS A 345 20.47 -28.03 -28.76
CA LYS A 345 19.65 -28.01 -29.98
C LYS A 345 18.18 -28.31 -29.68
N ASP A 346 17.91 -29.39 -28.94
CA ASP A 346 16.58 -29.98 -28.80
C ASP A 346 15.65 -29.28 -27.79
N PRO A 347 16.14 -28.76 -26.64
CA PRO A 347 15.36 -27.79 -25.86
C PRO A 347 15.08 -26.50 -26.64
N GLY A 348 16.00 -26.14 -27.55
CA GLY A 348 15.96 -24.99 -28.45
C GLY A 348 17.05 -23.97 -28.11
N PHE A 349 18.11 -23.93 -28.94
CA PHE A 349 19.26 -23.02 -28.80
C PHE A 349 18.86 -21.57 -28.49
N LEU A 350 17.96 -20.98 -29.28
CA LEU A 350 17.50 -19.60 -29.10
C LEU A 350 16.84 -19.36 -27.73
N LYS A 351 16.13 -20.35 -27.17
CA LYS A 351 15.52 -20.23 -25.83
C LYS A 351 16.59 -20.20 -24.74
N CYS A 352 17.64 -21.01 -24.89
CA CYS A 352 18.79 -21.03 -23.98
C CYS A 352 19.53 -19.67 -24.02
N GLU A 353 19.82 -19.15 -25.21
CA GLU A 353 20.46 -17.84 -25.38
C GLU A 353 19.61 -16.70 -24.82
N LEU A 354 18.30 -16.68 -25.07
CA LEU A 354 17.41 -15.63 -24.54
C LEU A 354 17.27 -15.68 -23.01
N ALA A 355 17.34 -16.86 -22.39
CA ALA A 355 17.39 -16.96 -20.93
C ALA A 355 18.71 -16.41 -20.36
N LEU A 356 19.85 -16.70 -21.00
CA LEU A 356 21.14 -16.13 -20.61
C LEU A 356 21.21 -14.62 -20.85
N LEU A 357 20.62 -14.12 -21.94
CA LEU A 357 20.46 -12.68 -22.20
C LEU A 357 19.59 -12.00 -21.13
N GLY A 358 18.52 -12.64 -20.66
CA GLY A 358 17.71 -12.12 -19.55
C GLY A 358 18.52 -11.93 -18.26
N LEU A 359 19.35 -12.93 -17.93
CA LEU A 359 20.30 -12.86 -16.81
C LEU A 359 21.38 -11.79 -17.03
N LEU A 360 21.92 -11.67 -18.24
CA LEU A 360 22.92 -10.66 -18.61
C LEU A 360 22.37 -9.24 -18.40
N LEU A 361 21.15 -8.95 -18.90
CA LEU A 361 20.47 -7.66 -18.72
C LEU A 361 20.24 -7.34 -17.23
N TYR A 362 19.85 -8.33 -16.43
CA TYR A 362 19.74 -8.17 -14.98
C TYR A 362 21.09 -7.82 -14.32
N PHE A 363 22.19 -8.50 -14.65
CA PHE A 363 23.49 -8.14 -14.05
C PHE A 363 24.04 -6.80 -14.55
N VAL A 364 23.71 -6.39 -15.79
CA VAL A 364 23.99 -5.05 -16.30
C VAL A 364 23.26 -3.97 -15.51
N SER A 365 22.03 -4.21 -15.02
CA SER A 365 21.30 -3.20 -14.24
C SER A 365 22.04 -2.80 -12.95
N ASN A 366 22.75 -3.75 -12.32
CA ASN A 366 23.51 -3.50 -11.08
C ASN A 366 24.71 -2.55 -11.25
N HIS A 367 25.04 -2.10 -12.46
CA HIS A 367 26.02 -1.04 -12.67
C HIS A 367 25.45 0.36 -12.38
N PHE A 368 24.13 0.54 -12.41
CA PHE A 368 23.44 1.81 -12.18
C PHE A 368 22.95 1.91 -10.73
N ASN A 369 23.09 3.09 -10.12
CA ASN A 369 22.62 3.35 -8.75
C ASN A 369 21.26 4.06 -8.80
N ILE A 370 20.25 3.52 -8.11
CA ILE A 370 18.91 4.10 -8.06
C ILE A 370 18.86 5.45 -7.31
N PHE A 371 19.86 5.74 -6.46
CA PHE A 371 19.93 6.92 -5.59
C PHE A 371 21.00 7.96 -6.00
N SER A 372 21.63 7.84 -7.19
CA SER A 372 22.59 8.84 -7.69
C SER A 372 21.92 9.96 -8.49
N ASN A 373 21.15 9.61 -9.52
CA ASN A 373 20.45 10.54 -10.41
C ASN A 373 19.33 9.84 -11.20
N TYR A 374 18.53 10.63 -11.92
CA TYR A 374 17.41 10.10 -12.73
C TYR A 374 17.85 9.12 -13.82
N SER A 375 18.97 9.39 -14.51
CA SER A 375 19.46 8.55 -15.61
C SER A 375 19.81 7.16 -15.09
N ASP A 376 20.62 7.07 -14.04
CA ASP A 376 21.01 5.81 -13.42
C ASP A 376 19.78 5.05 -12.88
N CYS A 377 18.85 5.72 -12.20
CA CYS A 377 17.60 5.08 -11.77
C CYS A 377 16.78 4.52 -12.95
N SER A 378 16.65 5.29 -14.04
CA SER A 378 15.89 4.86 -15.22
C SER A 378 16.52 3.67 -15.94
N LEU A 379 17.85 3.64 -16.05
CA LEU A 379 18.60 2.54 -16.64
C LEU A 379 18.59 1.30 -15.74
N TYR A 380 18.71 1.48 -14.42
CA TYR A 380 18.54 0.40 -13.44
C TYR A 380 17.19 -0.30 -13.63
N ILE A 381 16.09 0.46 -13.59
CA ILE A 381 14.72 -0.07 -13.72
C ILE A 381 14.51 -0.72 -15.10
N PHE A 382 14.96 -0.07 -16.18
CA PHE A 382 14.82 -0.62 -17.53
C PHE A 382 15.54 -1.96 -17.68
N PHE A 383 16.84 -2.03 -17.37
CA PHE A 383 17.63 -3.25 -17.57
C PHE A 383 17.18 -4.38 -16.63
N LYS A 384 16.88 -4.06 -15.36
CA LYS A 384 16.39 -5.01 -14.35
C LYS A 384 15.12 -5.70 -14.84
N HIS A 385 14.06 -4.93 -15.09
CA HIS A 385 12.76 -5.51 -15.40
C HIS A 385 12.68 -6.05 -16.82
N SER A 386 13.46 -5.53 -17.78
CA SER A 386 13.58 -6.15 -19.12
C SER A 386 14.21 -7.54 -19.03
N GLY A 387 15.31 -7.69 -18.27
CA GLY A 387 15.98 -8.98 -18.09
C GLY A 387 15.11 -10.02 -17.37
N ILE A 388 14.48 -9.60 -16.27
CA ILE A 388 13.53 -10.39 -15.49
C ILE A 388 12.35 -10.86 -16.34
N LEU A 389 11.75 -9.96 -17.13
CA LEU A 389 10.58 -10.29 -17.95
C LEU A 389 10.95 -11.19 -19.13
N LEU A 390 12.14 -11.04 -19.72
CA LEU A 390 12.65 -11.94 -20.75
C LEU A 390 12.85 -13.36 -20.18
N LEU A 391 13.50 -13.46 -19.02
CA LEU A 391 13.71 -14.73 -18.32
C LEU A 391 12.37 -15.40 -17.96
N TYR A 392 11.42 -14.63 -17.44
CA TYR A 392 10.06 -15.10 -17.14
C TYR A 392 9.35 -15.63 -18.39
N SER A 393 9.42 -14.88 -19.50
CA SER A 393 8.81 -15.24 -20.77
C SER A 393 9.35 -16.58 -21.28
N ILE A 394 10.66 -16.79 -21.22
CA ILE A 394 11.28 -18.07 -21.62
C ILE A 394 10.90 -19.21 -20.66
N PHE A 395 10.82 -18.96 -19.35
CA PHE A 395 10.40 -19.96 -18.36
C PHE A 395 8.94 -20.40 -18.57
N LEU A 396 8.05 -19.44 -18.83
CA LEU A 396 6.65 -19.70 -19.20
C LEU A 396 6.56 -20.60 -20.45
N LEU A 397 7.38 -20.35 -21.48
CA LEU A 397 7.42 -21.20 -22.68
C LEU A 397 7.92 -22.62 -22.38
N PHE A 398 9.00 -22.79 -21.60
CA PHE A 398 9.45 -24.13 -21.21
C PHE A 398 8.39 -24.88 -20.39
N ILE A 399 7.66 -24.17 -19.52
CA ILE A 399 6.62 -24.73 -18.65
C ILE A 399 5.38 -25.12 -19.44
N GLU A 400 4.77 -24.22 -20.23
CA GLU A 400 3.52 -24.50 -20.94
C GLU A 400 3.72 -25.52 -22.06
N ILE A 401 4.83 -25.47 -22.80
CA ILE A 401 5.16 -26.50 -23.81
C ILE A 401 5.40 -27.85 -23.12
N GLY A 402 6.06 -27.87 -21.95
CA GLY A 402 6.18 -29.07 -21.10
C GLY A 402 4.84 -29.59 -20.59
N CYS A 403 3.90 -28.69 -20.23
CA CYS A 403 2.55 -29.02 -19.79
C CYS A 403 1.67 -29.59 -20.90
N GLU A 404 1.76 -29.09 -22.13
CA GLU A 404 0.88 -29.48 -23.23
C GLU A 404 1.40 -30.72 -23.97
N LEU A 405 2.72 -30.78 -24.21
CA LEU A 405 3.35 -31.87 -24.93
C LEU A 405 3.77 -33.03 -24.02
N GLY A 406 3.96 -32.83 -22.71
CA GLY A 406 4.24 -33.92 -21.78
C GLY A 406 3.09 -34.94 -21.64
N ILE A 407 3.42 -36.16 -21.21
CA ILE A 407 2.45 -37.22 -20.90
C ILE A 407 2.37 -37.36 -19.38
N ASN A 408 1.16 -37.34 -18.81
CA ASN A 408 0.95 -37.54 -17.38
C ASN A 408 1.24 -39.01 -17.02
N MET A 409 2.04 -39.26 -15.98
CA MET A 409 2.35 -40.62 -15.49
C MET A 409 1.10 -41.46 -15.21
N ASN A 410 0.01 -40.85 -14.75
CA ASN A 410 -1.25 -41.56 -14.50
C ASN A 410 -1.94 -42.00 -15.81
N GLU A 411 -1.84 -41.19 -16.88
CA GLU A 411 -2.31 -41.58 -18.21
C GLU A 411 -1.44 -42.71 -18.78
N LEU A 412 -0.12 -42.64 -18.57
CA LEU A 412 0.85 -43.65 -19.01
C LEU A 412 0.60 -45.02 -18.36
N TYR A 413 0.31 -45.05 -17.05
CA TYR A 413 0.03 -46.27 -16.32
C TYR A 413 -1.23 -47.00 -16.85
N LEU A 414 -2.27 -46.24 -17.22
CA LEU A 414 -3.49 -46.80 -17.83
C LEU A 414 -3.24 -47.45 -19.19
N ILE A 415 -2.24 -46.98 -19.97
CA ILE A 415 -1.84 -47.63 -21.23
C ILE A 415 -1.26 -49.01 -20.95
N ASN A 416 -0.30 -49.07 -20.02
CA ASN A 416 0.51 -50.27 -19.77
C ASN A 416 -0.29 -51.38 -19.04
N ILE A 417 -1.43 -51.05 -18.41
CA ILE A 417 -2.35 -52.04 -17.82
C ILE A 417 -3.17 -52.78 -18.87
N LEU A 418 -3.47 -52.17 -20.03
CA LEU A 418 -4.31 -52.81 -21.04
C LEU A 418 -3.57 -54.01 -21.63
N PRO A 419 -4.03 -55.26 -21.40
CA PRO A 419 -3.33 -56.42 -21.92
C PRO A 419 -3.47 -56.41 -23.43
N ILE A 420 -2.34 -56.24 -24.12
CA ILE A 420 -2.27 -56.42 -25.57
C ILE A 420 -2.43 -57.93 -25.81
N ASN A 421 -3.67 -58.36 -25.98
CA ASN A 421 -4.00 -59.73 -26.37
C ASN A 421 -3.52 -59.97 -27.81
N ASN A 422 -2.24 -60.27 -27.97
CA ASN A 422 -1.59 -60.67 -29.24
C ASN A 422 -2.05 -62.06 -29.74
N ASN A 423 -3.26 -62.50 -29.40
CA ASN A 423 -3.81 -63.82 -29.69
C ASN A 423 -4.81 -63.84 -30.85
N ASP A 424 -5.00 -62.73 -31.56
CA ASP A 424 -5.66 -62.74 -32.87
C ASP A 424 -4.68 -63.22 -33.97
N THR A 425 -4.14 -64.43 -33.77
CA THR A 425 -3.72 -65.27 -34.89
C THR A 425 -4.98 -65.66 -35.64
N ILE A 426 -5.40 -64.82 -36.60
CA ILE A 426 -6.38 -65.17 -37.64
C ILE A 426 -5.72 -66.20 -38.55
N GLY A 427 -5.71 -67.45 -38.07
CA GLY A 427 -5.40 -68.63 -38.85
C GLY A 427 -6.66 -69.10 -39.57
N ASP A 428 -7.01 -68.43 -40.67
CA ASP A 428 -8.00 -68.96 -41.61
C ASP A 428 -7.41 -70.15 -42.38
N SER A 429 -7.41 -71.32 -41.73
CA SER A 429 -7.24 -72.61 -42.39
C SER A 429 -8.31 -73.60 -41.95
N CYS A 430 -9.38 -73.67 -42.75
CA CYS A 430 -10.37 -74.73 -42.63
C CYS A 430 -9.77 -76.09 -43.03
N THR A 431 -9.45 -76.95 -42.06
CA THR A 431 -9.50 -78.42 -42.27
C THR A 431 -9.72 -79.21 -40.98
N ASN A 432 -10.71 -80.10 -41.06
CA ASN A 432 -11.20 -81.04 -40.06
C ASN A 432 -10.15 -81.71 -39.16
N ILE A 433 -10.36 -81.64 -37.84
CA ILE A 433 -9.71 -82.52 -36.85
C ILE A 433 -10.45 -83.86 -36.80
N SER A 434 -9.77 -84.94 -37.18
CA SER A 434 -10.13 -86.30 -36.76
C SER A 434 -9.26 -86.73 -35.57
N LYS A 435 -9.92 -87.25 -34.53
CA LYS A 435 -9.35 -87.71 -33.24
C LYS A 435 -8.14 -88.65 -33.38
N SER A 436 -7.13 -88.47 -32.54
CA SER A 436 -6.46 -89.59 -31.87
C SER A 436 -5.77 -89.17 -30.56
N ASN A 437 -5.68 -90.13 -29.63
CA ASN A 437 -5.18 -89.97 -28.27
C ASN A 437 -3.65 -89.77 -28.21
N PHE A 438 -3.11 -89.15 -27.16
CA PHE A 438 -2.18 -89.87 -26.25
C PHE A 438 -1.98 -89.21 -24.87
N LYS A 439 -1.46 -90.04 -23.96
CA LYS A 439 -1.46 -89.96 -22.50
C LYS A 439 -0.61 -88.86 -21.85
N GLU A 440 -1.18 -88.30 -20.79
CA GLU A 440 -0.64 -88.16 -19.43
C GLU A 440 0.82 -88.65 -19.18
N GLN A 441 1.66 -87.79 -18.60
CA GLN A 441 2.68 -88.22 -17.63
C GLN A 441 2.91 -87.18 -16.52
N LYS A 442 3.24 -87.67 -15.32
CA LYS A 442 3.19 -86.98 -14.02
C LYS A 442 4.55 -86.98 -13.31
N SER A 443 4.95 -85.84 -12.76
CA SER A 443 5.89 -85.65 -11.63
C SER A 443 5.74 -84.19 -11.17
N ARG A 444 5.44 -83.77 -9.92
CA ARG A 444 5.75 -84.23 -8.54
C ARG A 444 7.27 -84.40 -8.30
N ALA A 445 7.91 -83.89 -7.26
CA ALA A 445 7.49 -83.05 -6.11
C ALA A 445 8.76 -82.57 -5.35
N ALA A 446 8.77 -81.57 -4.45
CA ALA A 446 7.92 -80.38 -4.20
C ALA A 446 8.55 -79.56 -3.03
N SER A 447 8.24 -78.26 -2.89
CA SER A 447 8.46 -77.53 -1.62
C SER A 447 7.33 -76.51 -1.35
N LEU A 448 6.62 -76.70 -0.25
CA LEU A 448 5.65 -75.73 0.29
C LEU A 448 6.34 -74.77 1.26
N ASN A 449 5.99 -73.49 1.22
CA ASN A 449 5.25 -72.80 2.29
C ASN A 449 5.03 -71.30 1.93
N GLU A 450 4.12 -70.64 2.64
CA GLU A 450 3.78 -69.20 2.54
C GLU A 450 2.91 -68.71 1.35
N ILE A 451 1.80 -69.39 1.04
CA ILE A 451 0.59 -68.71 0.54
C ILE A 451 -0.63 -69.23 1.32
N GLY A 452 -1.01 -68.51 2.38
CA GLY A 452 -2.11 -68.90 3.26
C GLY A 452 -3.02 -67.75 3.72
N PHE A 453 -2.89 -66.55 3.15
CA PHE A 453 -3.59 -65.35 3.65
C PHE A 453 -4.21 -64.44 2.58
N VAL A 454 -4.19 -64.82 1.29
CA VAL A 454 -4.66 -63.96 0.18
C VAL A 454 -5.95 -64.46 -0.48
N GLU A 455 -6.25 -65.77 -0.46
CA GLU A 455 -7.44 -66.31 -1.15
C GLU A 455 -8.78 -65.96 -0.48
N ASN A 456 -8.82 -65.75 0.84
CA ASN A 456 -10.06 -65.39 1.55
C ASN A 456 -10.51 -63.93 1.34
N ALA A 457 -9.69 -63.07 0.73
CA ALA A 457 -10.09 -61.70 0.36
C ALA A 457 -10.70 -61.60 -1.05
N LEU A 458 -10.57 -62.65 -1.88
CA LEU A 458 -10.97 -62.67 -3.29
C LEU A 458 -12.29 -63.41 -3.56
N SER A 459 -12.83 -64.12 -2.58
CA SER A 459 -14.09 -64.88 -2.69
C SER A 459 -15.34 -64.02 -2.41
N GLU A 460 -15.29 -63.05 -1.50
CA GLU A 460 -16.47 -62.24 -1.14
C GLU A 460 -16.89 -61.19 -2.19
N GLN A 461 -16.01 -60.77 -3.11
CA GLN A 461 -16.37 -59.78 -4.15
C GLN A 461 -17.05 -60.38 -5.39
N LYS A 462 -17.18 -61.70 -5.54
CA LYS A 462 -17.75 -62.34 -6.74
C LYS A 462 -19.29 -62.49 -6.75
N LEU A 463 -19.99 -62.09 -5.68
CA LEU A 463 -21.43 -62.34 -5.50
C LEU A 463 -22.35 -61.10 -5.64
N LYS A 464 -21.87 -59.99 -6.20
CA LYS A 464 -22.66 -58.75 -6.42
C LYS A 464 -22.58 -58.14 -7.84
N LYS A 465 -22.54 -59.00 -8.87
CA LYS A 465 -22.61 -58.56 -10.29
C LYS A 465 -23.44 -59.49 -11.18
N SER A 466 -24.75 -59.54 -10.92
CA SER A 466 -25.72 -60.28 -11.75
C SER A 466 -27.07 -59.58 -11.90
N SER A 467 -27.06 -58.26 -12.12
CA SER A 467 -28.23 -57.49 -12.63
C SER A 467 -27.89 -56.03 -12.91
N LEU A 468 -27.09 -55.74 -13.95
CA LEU A 468 -27.10 -54.41 -14.57
C LEU A 468 -26.61 -54.48 -16.04
N SER A 469 -27.48 -54.98 -16.92
CA SER A 469 -27.36 -54.82 -18.37
C SER A 469 -27.71 -53.38 -18.78
N GLY A 470 -26.97 -52.41 -18.24
CA GLY A 470 -27.03 -51.01 -18.62
C GLY A 470 -25.95 -50.73 -19.67
N SER A 471 -26.36 -50.20 -20.82
CA SER A 471 -25.46 -49.79 -21.90
C SER A 471 -24.43 -48.76 -21.41
N LEU A 472 -23.24 -49.24 -21.10
CA LEU A 472 -22.08 -48.42 -20.74
C LEU A 472 -21.10 -48.44 -21.92
N ASN A 473 -21.38 -47.57 -22.90
CA ASN A 473 -20.38 -47.12 -23.87
C ASN A 473 -19.32 -46.27 -23.14
N SER A 474 -18.50 -46.92 -22.30
CA SER A 474 -17.36 -46.31 -21.65
C SER A 474 -16.30 -45.99 -22.69
N LYS A 475 -16.32 -44.75 -23.17
CA LYS A 475 -15.43 -44.19 -24.18
C LYS A 475 -13.97 -44.45 -23.79
N PHE A 476 -13.33 -45.42 -24.44
CA PHE A 476 -11.95 -45.80 -24.16
C PHE A 476 -11.00 -44.64 -24.50
N CYS A 477 -10.31 -44.10 -23.50
CA CYS A 477 -9.20 -43.17 -23.73
C CYS A 477 -7.94 -43.96 -24.12
N LEU A 478 -7.86 -44.31 -25.41
CA LEU A 478 -6.59 -44.67 -26.04
C LEU A 478 -5.57 -43.52 -25.91
N SER A 479 -4.30 -43.90 -25.85
CA SER A 479 -3.24 -43.02 -25.38
C SER A 479 -2.52 -42.31 -26.52
N LYS A 480 -1.80 -41.22 -26.20
CA LYS A 480 -0.91 -40.57 -27.17
C LYS A 480 0.17 -41.52 -27.74
N ALA A 481 0.48 -42.64 -27.10
CA ALA A 481 1.47 -43.61 -27.60
C ALA A 481 0.91 -44.53 -28.71
N SER A 482 -0.41 -44.81 -28.73
CA SER A 482 -1.05 -45.62 -29.78
C SER A 482 -1.36 -44.85 -31.07
N LEU A 483 -0.79 -43.65 -31.24
CA LEU A 483 -1.01 -42.70 -32.34
C LEU A 483 -0.71 -43.26 -33.76
N PHE A 484 -0.09 -44.43 -33.86
CA PHE A 484 0.35 -45.04 -35.11
C PHE A 484 -0.56 -46.17 -35.64
N ASN A 485 -1.59 -46.59 -34.89
CA ASN A 485 -2.48 -47.66 -35.35
C ASN A 485 -3.63 -47.12 -36.22
N LYS A 486 -3.82 -47.70 -37.41
CA LYS A 486 -4.34 -46.96 -38.58
C LYS A 486 -5.79 -46.45 -38.51
N ASN A 487 -6.67 -47.04 -37.70
CA ASN A 487 -8.12 -46.86 -37.85
C ASN A 487 -8.80 -45.85 -36.88
N ASP A 488 -8.24 -45.56 -35.70
CA ASP A 488 -8.79 -44.58 -34.74
C ASP A 488 -8.23 -43.15 -34.92
N ASN A 489 -7.80 -42.83 -36.15
CA ASN A 489 -6.82 -41.78 -36.40
C ASN A 489 -7.33 -40.33 -36.29
N ILE A 490 -8.61 -40.09 -36.62
CA ILE A 490 -9.10 -38.72 -36.91
C ILE A 490 -9.11 -37.82 -35.66
N ASP A 491 -9.60 -38.31 -34.52
CA ASP A 491 -9.71 -37.47 -33.32
C ASP A 491 -8.35 -37.25 -32.61
N ASN A 492 -7.43 -38.21 -32.73
CA ASN A 492 -6.06 -38.05 -32.23
C ASN A 492 -5.27 -37.02 -33.07
N LEU A 493 -5.43 -37.03 -34.40
CA LEU A 493 -4.87 -35.99 -35.28
C LEU A 493 -5.41 -34.59 -34.95
N LYS A 494 -6.73 -34.46 -34.69
CA LYS A 494 -7.30 -33.18 -34.22
C LYS A 494 -6.72 -32.72 -32.88
N LYS A 495 -6.47 -33.65 -31.94
CA LYS A 495 -5.83 -33.33 -30.65
C LYS A 495 -4.38 -32.86 -30.86
N LEU A 496 -3.65 -33.49 -31.77
CA LEU A 496 -2.28 -33.11 -32.13
C LEU A 496 -2.22 -31.71 -32.76
N ASP A 497 -3.06 -31.45 -33.77
CA ASP A 497 -3.17 -30.15 -34.43
C ASP A 497 -3.56 -29.05 -33.43
N ARG A 498 -4.45 -29.35 -32.47
CA ARG A 498 -4.79 -28.45 -31.36
C ARG A 498 -3.59 -28.12 -30.49
N SER A 499 -2.76 -29.09 -30.12
CA SER A 499 -1.53 -28.85 -29.33
C SER A 499 -0.48 -28.05 -30.12
N ILE A 500 -0.27 -28.36 -31.42
CA ILE A 500 0.62 -27.58 -32.31
C ILE A 500 0.11 -26.13 -32.44
N SER A 501 -1.19 -25.98 -32.67
CA SER A 501 -1.90 -24.70 -32.72
C SER A 501 -1.71 -23.88 -31.45
N TYR A 502 -1.83 -24.52 -30.28
CA TYR A 502 -1.67 -23.88 -28.98
C TYR A 502 -0.23 -23.42 -28.74
N VAL A 503 0.77 -24.30 -28.94
CA VAL A 503 2.19 -23.97 -28.79
C VAL A 503 2.60 -22.83 -29.73
N HIS A 504 2.07 -22.81 -30.96
CA HIS A 504 2.33 -21.74 -31.92
C HIS A 504 1.75 -20.40 -31.42
N SER A 505 0.46 -20.38 -31.07
CA SER A 505 -0.22 -19.20 -30.51
C SER A 505 0.50 -18.65 -29.29
N LEU A 506 0.82 -19.51 -28.32
CA LEU A 506 1.50 -19.18 -27.07
C LEU A 506 2.83 -18.45 -27.29
N VAL A 507 3.71 -18.97 -28.16
CA VAL A 507 5.02 -18.32 -28.39
C VAL A 507 4.86 -16.96 -29.06
N THR A 508 3.91 -16.81 -29.99
CA THR A 508 3.58 -15.51 -30.60
C THR A 508 2.97 -14.55 -29.58
N GLU A 509 2.05 -15.00 -28.73
CA GLU A 509 1.43 -14.21 -27.65
C GLU A 509 2.45 -13.75 -26.60
N VAL A 510 3.35 -14.63 -26.16
CA VAL A 510 4.42 -14.30 -25.21
C VAL A 510 5.42 -13.31 -25.82
N ALA A 511 5.85 -13.53 -27.07
CA ALA A 511 6.79 -12.62 -27.74
C ALA A 511 6.19 -11.22 -27.99
N THR A 512 4.92 -11.16 -28.42
CA THR A 512 4.24 -9.88 -28.63
C THR A 512 3.96 -9.16 -27.32
N THR A 513 3.55 -9.88 -26.28
CA THR A 513 3.34 -9.33 -24.93
C THR A 513 4.64 -8.73 -24.40
N TYR A 514 5.77 -9.46 -24.47
CA TYR A 514 7.09 -8.97 -24.07
C TYR A 514 7.47 -7.65 -24.76
N ILE A 515 7.32 -7.56 -26.09
CA ILE A 515 7.62 -6.34 -26.85
C ILE A 515 6.71 -5.18 -26.41
N VAL A 516 5.40 -5.41 -26.27
CA VAL A 516 4.44 -4.38 -25.82
C VAL A 516 4.80 -3.88 -24.42
N THR A 517 5.14 -4.77 -23.49
CA THR A 517 5.54 -4.39 -22.13
C THR A 517 6.86 -3.62 -22.08
N LEU A 518 7.85 -3.93 -22.93
CA LEU A 518 9.06 -3.13 -23.04
C LEU A 518 8.77 -1.71 -23.52
N ILE A 519 7.92 -1.57 -24.54
CA ILE A 519 7.49 -0.26 -25.06
C ILE A 519 6.76 0.53 -23.96
N LEU A 520 5.88 -0.11 -23.18
CA LEU A 520 5.20 0.53 -22.05
C LEU A 520 6.18 0.99 -20.97
N ILE A 521 7.18 0.18 -20.60
CA ILE A 521 8.22 0.58 -19.63
C ILE A 521 8.99 1.80 -20.13
N LEU A 522 9.41 1.81 -21.41
CA LEU A 522 10.10 2.95 -22.03
C LEU A 522 9.23 4.20 -22.07
N LEU A 523 7.96 4.09 -22.45
CA LEU A 523 7.01 5.22 -22.48
C LEU A 523 6.82 5.83 -21.09
N VAL A 524 6.75 5.02 -20.02
CA VAL A 524 6.68 5.54 -18.65
C VAL A 524 7.98 6.25 -18.24
N ILE A 525 9.15 5.69 -18.57
CA ILE A 525 10.45 6.35 -18.31
C ILE A 525 10.55 7.69 -19.05
N ILE A 526 10.10 7.77 -20.30
CA ILE A 526 10.08 9.02 -21.07
C ILE A 526 9.06 10.02 -20.49
N PHE A 527 7.89 9.55 -20.05
CA PHE A 527 6.87 10.39 -19.41
C PHE A 527 7.36 11.02 -18.11
N TYR A 528 8.02 10.26 -17.23
CA TYR A 528 8.61 10.81 -16.01
C TYR A 528 9.79 11.75 -16.29
N SER A 529 10.60 11.46 -17.31
CA SER A 529 11.70 12.33 -17.73
C SER A 529 11.20 13.69 -18.22
N THR A 530 10.22 13.70 -19.12
CA THR A 530 9.62 14.94 -19.64
C THR A 530 8.87 15.72 -18.56
N LYS A 531 8.16 15.04 -17.65
CA LYS A 531 7.49 15.65 -16.50
C LYS A 531 8.47 16.33 -15.54
N ASN A 532 9.65 15.75 -15.31
CA ASN A 532 10.67 16.33 -14.45
C ASN A 532 11.34 17.54 -15.11
N ASN A 533 11.68 17.46 -16.39
CA ASN A 533 12.20 18.59 -17.16
C ASN A 533 11.19 19.76 -17.21
N SER A 534 9.90 19.48 -17.38
CA SER A 534 8.85 20.50 -17.40
C SER A 534 8.64 21.23 -16.07
N LYS A 535 8.93 20.59 -14.92
CA LYS A 535 8.89 21.28 -13.61
C LYS A 535 10.06 22.26 -13.47
N SER A 536 11.22 21.92 -14.03
CA SER A 536 12.44 22.72 -13.91
C SER A 536 12.39 24.07 -14.63
N SER A 537 11.48 24.27 -15.58
CA SER A 537 11.40 25.50 -16.37
C SER A 537 10.36 26.52 -15.89
N ILE A 538 9.46 26.15 -14.96
CA ILE A 538 8.25 26.96 -14.67
C ILE A 538 8.39 27.86 -13.43
N ASN A 539 9.24 27.54 -12.45
CA ASN A 539 9.57 28.48 -11.36
C ASN A 539 11.09 28.63 -11.25
N LEU A 540 11.59 29.86 -11.37
CA LEU A 540 13.02 30.17 -11.23
C LEU A 540 13.46 30.35 -9.75
N ASN A 541 12.62 29.94 -8.80
CA ASN A 541 12.85 30.12 -7.36
C ASN A 541 13.57 28.90 -6.77
N GLU A 542 14.58 29.16 -5.94
CA GLU A 542 15.53 28.17 -5.39
C GLU A 542 14.87 26.94 -4.73
N GLU A 543 13.71 27.10 -4.09
CA GLU A 543 12.93 26.04 -3.44
C GLU A 543 12.58 24.81 -4.32
N LEU A 544 12.68 24.91 -5.65
CA LEU A 544 12.43 23.75 -6.51
C LEU A 544 13.57 22.72 -6.53
N VAL A 545 14.82 23.14 -6.34
CA VAL A 545 15.99 22.25 -6.47
C VAL A 545 15.97 21.16 -5.39
N ASP A 546 15.41 21.46 -4.22
CA ASP A 546 15.37 20.57 -3.07
C ASP A 546 14.42 19.39 -3.21
N ARG A 547 13.39 19.47 -4.06
CA ARG A 547 12.34 18.43 -4.14
C ARG A 547 12.81 17.08 -4.70
N ASN A 548 13.94 17.09 -5.41
CA ASN A 548 14.54 15.90 -6.02
C ASN A 548 15.48 15.15 -5.06
N TYR A 549 15.72 15.69 -3.87
CA TYR A 549 16.60 15.11 -2.87
C TYR A 549 15.85 14.89 -1.57
N GLU A 550 16.20 13.83 -0.86
CA GLU A 550 15.67 13.56 0.47
C GLU A 550 16.80 13.26 1.44
N GLN A 551 16.57 13.60 2.70
CA GLN A 551 17.54 13.45 3.77
C GLN A 551 17.32 12.13 4.48
N GLU A 552 18.38 11.32 4.58
CA GLU A 552 18.39 10.05 5.31
C GLU A 552 18.47 10.29 6.83
N HIS A 553 18.16 9.26 7.64
CA HIS A 553 18.21 9.34 9.12
C HIS A 553 19.59 9.69 9.71
N ASN A 554 20.67 9.46 8.97
CA ASN A 554 22.05 9.86 9.32
C ASN A 554 22.35 11.33 8.95
N GLY A 555 21.39 12.04 8.36
CA GLY A 555 21.50 13.40 7.84
C GLY A 555 21.98 13.51 6.40
N SER A 556 22.57 12.48 5.76
CA SER A 556 23.09 12.65 4.39
C SER A 556 21.99 12.72 3.35
N TRP A 557 22.26 13.43 2.25
CA TRP A 557 21.31 13.61 1.16
C TRP A 557 21.44 12.51 0.09
N ARG A 558 20.31 12.06 -0.45
CA ARG A 558 20.26 11.14 -1.60
C ARG A 558 19.33 11.65 -2.68
N TYR A 559 19.51 11.21 -3.93
CA TYR A 559 18.54 11.47 -4.99
C TYR A 559 17.28 10.64 -4.76
N LYS A 560 16.11 11.29 -4.78
CA LYS A 560 14.79 10.69 -4.65
C LYS A 560 14.27 10.30 -6.03
N CYS A 561 14.41 9.04 -6.43
CA CYS A 561 13.93 8.64 -7.74
C CYS A 561 12.38 8.55 -7.82
N ASP A 562 11.79 9.34 -8.72
CA ASP A 562 10.34 9.34 -8.98
C ASP A 562 9.79 7.98 -9.47
N LEU A 563 10.64 7.16 -10.08
CA LEU A 563 10.29 5.84 -10.59
C LEU A 563 10.24 4.74 -9.50
N ASN A 564 10.59 5.04 -8.24
CA ASN A 564 10.56 4.06 -7.14
C ASN A 564 9.17 3.43 -6.93
N LYS A 565 8.08 4.16 -7.22
CA LYS A 565 6.71 3.61 -7.21
C LYS A 565 6.46 2.63 -8.36
N MET A 566 7.06 2.86 -9.52
CA MET A 566 7.02 1.95 -10.67
C MET A 566 7.81 0.67 -10.38
N GLU A 567 8.99 0.79 -9.76
CA GLU A 567 9.78 -0.37 -9.32
C GLU A 567 8.96 -1.29 -8.39
N LEU A 568 8.29 -0.71 -7.39
CA LEU A 568 7.41 -1.45 -6.48
C LEU A 568 6.29 -2.20 -7.22
N ILE A 569 5.61 -1.54 -8.16
CA ILE A 569 4.54 -2.13 -8.98
C ILE A 569 5.09 -3.28 -9.85
N LEU A 570 6.29 -3.12 -10.42
CA LEU A 570 6.91 -4.17 -11.25
C LEU A 570 7.38 -5.36 -10.41
N ASN A 571 7.97 -5.15 -9.23
CA ASN A 571 8.32 -6.21 -8.27
C ASN A 571 7.06 -6.99 -7.81
N LEU A 572 5.94 -6.29 -7.54
CA LEU A 572 4.67 -6.94 -7.20
C LEU A 572 4.09 -7.73 -8.37
N THR A 573 4.18 -7.19 -9.59
CA THR A 573 3.72 -7.86 -10.81
C THR A 573 4.56 -9.13 -11.07
N GLU A 574 5.88 -9.07 -10.91
CA GLU A 574 6.79 -10.22 -10.99
C GLU A 574 6.39 -11.32 -9.99
N PHE A 575 6.14 -10.95 -8.72
CA PHE A 575 5.69 -11.90 -7.69
C PHE A 575 4.41 -12.65 -8.09
N LEU A 576 3.40 -11.92 -8.60
CA LEU A 576 2.13 -12.51 -9.06
C LEU A 576 2.32 -13.41 -10.30
N LEU A 577 3.15 -12.99 -11.25
CA LEU A 577 3.47 -13.75 -12.46
C LEU A 577 4.21 -15.07 -12.12
N LEU A 578 5.17 -15.04 -11.20
CA LEU A 578 5.84 -16.26 -10.75
C LEU A 578 4.90 -17.18 -9.95
N PHE A 579 4.00 -16.62 -9.12
CA PHE A 579 2.98 -17.41 -8.44
C PHE A 579 2.06 -18.15 -9.42
N PHE A 580 1.70 -17.52 -10.55
CA PHE A 580 0.99 -18.20 -11.64
C PHE A 580 1.78 -19.41 -12.19
N LEU A 581 3.11 -19.31 -12.37
CA LEU A 581 3.93 -20.45 -12.80
C LEU A 581 3.94 -21.60 -11.78
N ILE A 582 3.93 -21.34 -10.47
CA ILE A 582 3.81 -22.40 -9.45
C ILE A 582 2.60 -23.32 -9.72
N THR A 583 1.46 -22.75 -10.12
CA THR A 583 0.24 -23.53 -10.38
C THR A 583 0.44 -24.57 -11.50
N LYS A 584 1.38 -24.31 -12.44
CA LYS A 584 1.70 -25.19 -13.57
C LYS A 584 2.78 -26.23 -13.25
N ILE A 585 3.70 -25.93 -12.33
CA ILE A 585 4.80 -26.83 -11.93
C ILE A 585 4.30 -28.24 -11.53
N LYS A 586 3.19 -28.32 -10.79
CA LYS A 586 2.60 -29.60 -10.35
C LYS A 586 2.26 -30.53 -11.52
N LYS A 587 1.88 -30.00 -12.69
CA LYS A 587 1.62 -30.81 -13.89
C LYS A 587 2.94 -31.40 -14.44
N ILE A 588 3.99 -30.58 -14.52
CA ILE A 588 5.30 -30.92 -15.10
C ILE A 588 6.03 -31.99 -14.28
N TRP A 589 5.99 -31.89 -12.94
CA TRP A 589 6.63 -32.89 -12.08
C TRP A 589 6.05 -34.29 -12.29
N ASN A 590 4.74 -34.38 -12.53
CA ASN A 590 4.01 -35.61 -12.83
C ASN A 590 4.07 -36.03 -14.32
N SER A 591 4.74 -35.25 -15.19
CA SER A 591 4.91 -35.57 -16.60
C SER A 591 6.20 -36.34 -16.90
N THR A 592 6.08 -37.31 -17.79
CA THR A 592 7.17 -37.91 -18.59
C THR A 592 7.17 -37.34 -20.00
N TYR A 593 8.23 -37.68 -20.76
CA TYR A 593 8.52 -37.13 -22.08
C TYR A 593 8.61 -35.60 -22.05
N VAL A 594 9.36 -35.07 -21.07
CA VAL A 594 9.66 -33.64 -20.91
C VAL A 594 11.17 -33.44 -20.77
N PHE A 595 11.70 -32.29 -21.20
CA PHE A 595 13.10 -31.95 -20.99
C PHE A 595 13.43 -31.80 -19.50
N LYS A 596 14.61 -32.27 -19.08
CA LYS A 596 15.08 -32.14 -17.69
C LYS A 596 15.28 -30.68 -17.29
N CYS A 597 15.70 -29.83 -18.22
CA CYS A 597 15.81 -28.38 -17.97
C CYS A 597 14.48 -27.76 -17.53
N THR A 598 13.32 -28.23 -18.03
CA THR A 598 12.00 -27.77 -17.55
C THR A 598 11.76 -28.13 -16.07
N LYS A 599 12.28 -29.28 -15.61
CA LYS A 599 12.24 -29.64 -14.18
C LYS A 599 13.23 -28.79 -13.35
N TYR A 600 14.41 -28.46 -13.88
CA TYR A 600 15.33 -27.51 -13.23
C TYR A 600 14.75 -26.08 -13.14
N ILE A 601 14.10 -25.59 -14.20
CA ILE A 601 13.34 -24.32 -14.21
C ILE A 601 12.25 -24.33 -13.13
N SER A 602 11.57 -25.46 -12.92
CA SER A 602 10.57 -25.58 -11.86
C SER A 602 11.18 -25.38 -10.46
N TYR A 603 12.37 -25.91 -10.18
CA TYR A 603 13.08 -25.63 -8.93
C TYR A 603 13.59 -24.18 -8.85
N CYS A 604 14.03 -23.62 -9.98
CA CYS A 604 14.45 -22.22 -10.07
C CYS A 604 13.33 -21.27 -9.66
N ILE A 605 12.08 -21.50 -10.10
CA ILE A 605 10.95 -20.60 -9.80
C ILE A 605 10.61 -20.56 -8.31
N LEU A 606 10.72 -21.69 -7.61
CA LEU A 606 10.52 -21.73 -6.15
C LEU A 606 11.55 -20.86 -5.42
N ILE A 607 12.83 -20.94 -5.83
CA ILE A 607 13.91 -20.12 -5.28
C ILE A 607 13.79 -18.66 -5.72
N TRP A 608 13.35 -18.42 -6.95
CA TRP A 608 13.15 -17.08 -7.52
C TRP A 608 12.09 -16.32 -6.74
N ILE A 609 10.91 -16.91 -6.51
CA ILE A 609 9.87 -16.28 -5.68
C ILE A 609 10.41 -15.98 -4.28
N MET A 610 11.11 -16.93 -3.68
CA MET A 610 11.59 -16.82 -2.31
C MET A 610 12.70 -15.79 -2.14
N LEU A 611 13.65 -15.65 -3.08
CA LEU A 611 14.85 -14.79 -2.94
C LEU A 611 14.85 -13.53 -3.81
N GLY A 612 13.96 -13.45 -4.81
CA GLY A 612 13.83 -12.31 -5.73
C GLY A 612 12.77 -11.31 -5.27
N PRO A 613 11.58 -11.27 -5.91
CA PRO A 613 10.61 -10.20 -5.69
C PRO A 613 10.06 -10.18 -4.26
N LEU A 614 10.01 -11.31 -3.54
CA LEU A 614 9.59 -11.30 -2.13
C LEU A 614 10.57 -10.50 -1.24
N PHE A 615 11.88 -10.68 -1.41
CA PHE A 615 12.87 -9.88 -0.68
C PHE A 615 12.87 -8.42 -1.13
N ASN A 616 12.62 -8.14 -2.42
CA ASN A 616 12.46 -6.77 -2.91
C ASN A 616 11.26 -6.05 -2.27
N LEU A 617 10.15 -6.75 -2.05
CA LEU A 617 8.98 -6.20 -1.35
C LEU A 617 9.26 -5.99 0.15
N VAL A 618 9.91 -6.95 0.81
CA VAL A 618 10.27 -6.83 2.24
C VAL A 618 11.28 -5.72 2.48
N SER A 619 12.32 -5.60 1.64
CA SER A 619 13.34 -4.55 1.77
C SER A 619 12.77 -3.16 1.48
N TYR A 620 11.81 -3.04 0.56
CA TYR A 620 11.11 -1.79 0.30
C TYR A 620 10.30 -1.34 1.52
N ILE A 621 9.65 -2.26 2.24
CA ILE A 621 8.89 -1.92 3.44
C ILE A 621 9.81 -1.64 4.64
N ALA A 622 10.92 -2.37 4.80
CA ALA A 622 11.73 -2.35 6.00
C ALA A 622 12.98 -1.45 5.96
N LEU A 623 13.55 -1.19 4.78
CA LEU A 623 14.88 -0.58 4.63
C LEU A 623 14.92 0.62 3.66
N PHE A 624 13.82 0.94 2.96
CA PHE A 624 13.83 1.93 1.88
C PHE A 624 14.31 3.33 2.31
N ASP A 625 14.09 3.73 3.57
CA ASP A 625 14.56 5.01 4.12
C ASP A 625 16.09 5.09 4.31
N GLN A 626 16.81 3.97 4.17
CA GLN A 626 18.27 3.86 4.29
C GLN A 626 18.87 3.35 2.97
N SER A 627 19.49 4.24 2.19
CA SER A 627 19.85 3.93 0.79
C SER A 627 20.88 2.81 0.66
N ILE A 628 21.91 2.82 1.51
CA ILE A 628 23.00 1.84 1.49
C ILE A 628 22.49 0.44 1.92
N PRO A 629 21.81 0.26 3.07
CA PRO A 629 21.21 -1.02 3.45
C PRO A 629 20.23 -1.57 2.40
N TYR A 630 19.31 -0.76 1.88
CA TYR A 630 18.36 -1.18 0.83
C TYR A 630 19.08 -1.70 -0.42
N THR A 631 20.03 -0.93 -0.94
CA THR A 631 20.78 -1.28 -2.16
C THR A 631 21.61 -2.55 -1.97
N PHE A 632 22.35 -2.63 -0.85
CA PHE A 632 23.20 -3.78 -0.56
C PHE A 632 22.38 -5.06 -0.35
N PHE A 633 21.32 -4.99 0.45
CA PHE A 633 20.44 -6.12 0.75
C PHE A 633 19.79 -6.67 -0.53
N ASN A 634 19.17 -5.80 -1.34
CA ASN A 634 18.58 -6.21 -2.61
C ASN A 634 19.62 -6.77 -3.57
N TYR A 635 20.80 -6.15 -3.69
CA TYR A 635 21.84 -6.68 -4.54
C TYR A 635 22.27 -8.11 -4.14
N VAL A 636 22.54 -8.34 -2.85
CA VAL A 636 23.01 -9.66 -2.36
C VAL A 636 21.97 -10.76 -2.61
N PHE A 637 20.72 -10.57 -2.18
CA PHE A 637 19.69 -11.61 -2.29
C PHE A 637 19.30 -11.90 -3.74
N ASN A 638 19.08 -10.87 -4.56
CA ASN A 638 18.82 -11.09 -5.99
C ASN A 638 20.04 -11.70 -6.70
N SER A 639 21.28 -11.31 -6.37
CA SER A 639 22.47 -11.90 -7.02
C SER A 639 22.61 -13.38 -6.70
N ILE A 640 22.39 -13.80 -5.46
CA ILE A 640 22.34 -15.22 -5.08
C ILE A 640 21.25 -15.95 -5.87
N CYS A 641 20.06 -15.36 -5.99
CA CYS A 641 18.96 -15.88 -6.79
C CYS A 641 19.34 -16.09 -8.27
N TYR A 642 19.81 -15.04 -8.95
CA TYR A 642 20.10 -15.11 -10.39
C TYR A 642 21.38 -15.88 -10.72
N VAL A 643 22.38 -15.94 -9.82
CA VAL A 643 23.52 -16.87 -9.94
C VAL A 643 23.04 -18.32 -9.79
N PHE A 644 22.14 -18.62 -8.86
CA PHE A 644 21.57 -19.97 -8.74
C PHE A 644 20.80 -20.38 -10.00
N ILE A 645 19.98 -19.48 -10.56
CA ILE A 645 19.26 -19.70 -11.81
C ILE A 645 20.26 -19.94 -12.97
N PHE A 646 21.29 -19.11 -13.08
CA PHE A 646 22.35 -19.28 -14.09
C PHE A 646 23.03 -20.65 -13.99
N ILE A 647 23.41 -21.08 -12.77
CA ILE A 647 24.00 -22.41 -12.54
C ILE A 647 23.01 -23.49 -12.98
N MET A 648 21.77 -23.48 -12.49
CA MET A 648 20.76 -24.49 -12.82
C MET A 648 20.42 -24.60 -14.31
N LEU A 649 20.50 -23.50 -15.07
CA LEU A 649 20.29 -23.48 -16.51
C LEU A 649 21.49 -23.97 -17.32
N SER A 650 22.70 -23.85 -16.81
CA SER A 650 23.95 -24.06 -17.56
C SER A 650 24.74 -25.31 -17.19
N TRP A 651 24.72 -25.73 -15.92
CA TRP A 651 25.62 -26.76 -15.40
C TRP A 651 25.51 -28.11 -16.13
N ASP A 652 24.30 -28.54 -16.47
CA ASP A 652 24.02 -29.80 -17.15
C ASP A 652 24.62 -29.81 -18.56
N LYS A 653 24.39 -28.74 -19.33
CA LYS A 653 24.93 -28.52 -20.67
C LYS A 653 26.46 -28.51 -20.64
N LEU A 654 27.05 -27.70 -19.77
CA LEU A 654 28.50 -27.61 -19.62
C LEU A 654 29.10 -28.98 -19.28
N TYR A 655 28.56 -29.66 -18.25
CA TYR A 655 29.05 -30.97 -17.81
C TYR A 655 28.96 -32.04 -18.91
N TYR A 656 27.81 -32.22 -19.54
CA TYR A 656 27.62 -33.28 -20.53
C TYR A 656 28.32 -32.98 -21.86
N ILE A 657 28.48 -31.72 -22.27
CA ILE A 657 29.26 -31.38 -23.47
C ILE A 657 30.75 -31.60 -23.23
N ILE A 658 31.30 -31.19 -22.07
CA ILE A 658 32.70 -31.46 -21.70
C ILE A 658 32.98 -32.97 -21.64
N LYS A 659 32.01 -33.77 -21.20
CA LYS A 659 32.10 -35.24 -21.18
C LYS A 659 31.90 -35.89 -22.56
N SER A 660 31.69 -35.12 -23.64
CA SER A 660 31.32 -35.62 -24.99
C SER A 660 30.03 -36.45 -25.03
N ASP A 661 29.16 -36.29 -24.04
CA ASP A 661 27.92 -37.05 -23.81
C ASP A 661 26.66 -36.15 -24.00
N GLY A 662 26.84 -34.96 -24.58
CA GLY A 662 25.79 -33.96 -24.83
C GLY A 662 24.79 -34.33 -25.93
N ASN A 663 25.06 -35.37 -26.72
CA ASN A 663 24.12 -35.92 -27.71
C ASN A 663 23.28 -37.09 -27.17
N ASN A 664 23.60 -37.60 -25.98
CA ASN A 664 22.90 -38.73 -25.38
C ASN A 664 21.56 -38.28 -24.79
N VAL A 665 20.48 -38.76 -25.40
CA VAL A 665 19.10 -38.34 -25.11
C VAL A 665 18.73 -38.52 -23.63
N TYR A 666 19.18 -39.59 -22.99
CA TYR A 666 18.94 -39.86 -21.57
C TYR A 666 19.49 -38.78 -20.64
N ASN A 667 20.47 -37.99 -21.07
CA ASN A 667 21.07 -36.95 -20.23
C ASN A 667 20.19 -35.72 -20.09
N TYR A 668 19.39 -35.36 -21.10
CA TYR A 668 18.61 -34.12 -21.13
C TYR A 668 17.10 -34.29 -21.32
N PHE A 669 16.63 -35.46 -21.73
CA PHE A 669 15.21 -35.78 -21.90
C PHE A 669 14.75 -36.81 -20.86
N ASN A 670 13.59 -36.59 -20.23
CA ASN A 670 13.07 -37.45 -19.16
C ASN A 670 11.94 -38.36 -19.68
N SER A 671 12.33 -39.49 -20.26
CA SER A 671 11.42 -40.53 -20.77
C SER A 671 10.90 -41.50 -19.70
N THR A 672 11.73 -41.76 -18.68
CA THR A 672 11.76 -43.04 -17.95
C THR A 672 10.39 -43.49 -17.47
N GLN A 673 9.88 -44.55 -18.10
CA GLN A 673 8.75 -45.32 -17.60
C GLN A 673 9.23 -46.12 -16.40
N TYR A 674 9.03 -45.59 -15.20
CA TYR A 674 9.26 -46.36 -13.99
C TYR A 674 8.09 -47.31 -13.78
N GLU A 675 8.34 -48.63 -13.87
CA GLU A 675 7.48 -49.59 -13.18
C GLU A 675 7.52 -49.27 -11.68
N GLN A 676 6.39 -49.37 -10.97
CA GLN A 676 6.40 -49.17 -9.52
C GLN A 676 7.28 -50.26 -8.90
N CYS A 677 8.37 -49.83 -8.27
CA CYS A 677 9.35 -50.73 -7.66
C CYS A 677 8.68 -51.52 -6.52
N PHE A 678 8.29 -52.78 -6.74
CA PHE A 678 7.53 -53.58 -5.77
C PHE A 678 8.14 -53.58 -4.36
N VAL A 679 9.48 -53.60 -4.26
CA VAL A 679 10.22 -53.55 -3.00
C VAL A 679 10.03 -52.22 -2.25
N HIS A 680 10.14 -51.08 -2.95
CA HIS A 680 10.13 -49.74 -2.34
C HIS A 680 8.78 -49.01 -2.48
N LYS A 681 7.80 -49.64 -3.16
CA LYS A 681 6.54 -49.04 -3.64
C LYS A 681 6.72 -47.66 -4.33
N SER A 682 7.90 -47.41 -4.89
CA SER A 682 8.31 -46.10 -5.39
C SER A 682 8.61 -46.13 -6.89
N PHE A 683 8.18 -45.08 -7.59
CA PHE A 683 8.53 -44.80 -8.98
C PHE A 683 9.91 -44.12 -9.14
N THR A 684 10.70 -43.96 -8.07
CA THR A 684 12.04 -43.34 -8.15
C THR A 684 13.18 -44.28 -7.72
N CYS A 685 12.87 -45.54 -7.42
CA CYS A 685 13.89 -46.53 -7.05
C CYS A 685 14.74 -46.92 -8.29
N ASN A 686 16.06 -47.10 -8.11
CA ASN A 686 16.96 -47.56 -9.18
C ASN A 686 16.98 -49.10 -9.36
N CYS A 687 16.18 -49.87 -8.61
CA CYS A 687 16.38 -51.31 -8.43
C CYS A 687 16.01 -52.21 -9.62
N LYS A 688 15.44 -51.66 -10.71
CA LYS A 688 15.27 -52.33 -12.01
C LYS A 688 14.86 -51.31 -13.08
N LYS A 689 15.84 -50.72 -13.76
CA LYS A 689 15.60 -50.08 -15.06
C LYS A 689 15.70 -51.14 -16.14
N LYS A 690 14.56 -51.67 -16.60
CA LYS A 690 14.53 -52.33 -17.91
C LYS A 690 14.71 -51.24 -18.95
N THR A 691 15.85 -51.22 -19.62
CA THR A 691 15.96 -50.56 -20.92
C THR A 691 15.03 -51.30 -21.87
N ILE A 692 13.95 -50.65 -22.29
CA ILE A 692 13.06 -51.20 -23.32
C ILE A 692 13.79 -50.99 -24.64
N ASP A 693 14.06 -52.06 -25.38
CA ASP A 693 14.65 -51.93 -26.71
C ASP A 693 13.70 -51.09 -27.60
N GLY A 694 14.23 -50.01 -28.20
CA GLY A 694 13.43 -49.00 -28.90
C GLY A 694 13.03 -47.76 -28.09
N GLU A 695 13.31 -47.67 -26.78
CA GLU A 695 12.99 -46.48 -25.97
C GLU A 695 13.69 -45.21 -26.52
N ILE A 696 14.95 -45.35 -26.97
CA ILE A 696 15.76 -44.24 -27.53
C ILE A 696 15.11 -43.68 -28.81
N GLU A 697 14.62 -44.54 -29.68
CA GLU A 697 13.96 -44.15 -30.93
C GLU A 697 12.62 -43.45 -30.64
N THR A 698 11.86 -44.00 -29.70
CA THR A 698 10.63 -43.36 -29.18
C THR A 698 10.91 -41.95 -28.64
N MET A 699 12.02 -41.75 -27.90
CA MET A 699 12.41 -40.42 -27.42
C MET A 699 12.82 -39.48 -28.54
N LYS A 700 13.61 -39.95 -29.52
CA LYS A 700 14.02 -39.13 -30.67
C LYS A 700 12.81 -38.64 -31.44
N ASN A 701 11.86 -39.52 -31.74
CA ASN A 701 10.60 -39.18 -32.42
C ASN A 701 9.79 -38.15 -31.59
N TYR A 702 9.78 -38.28 -30.27
CA TYR A 702 9.13 -37.29 -29.39
C TYR A 702 9.84 -35.94 -29.36
N ILE A 703 11.18 -35.93 -29.41
CA ILE A 703 12.00 -34.71 -29.48
C ILE A 703 11.83 -34.03 -30.83
N GLU A 704 11.79 -34.77 -31.93
CA GLU A 704 11.46 -34.25 -33.25
C GLU A 704 10.05 -33.63 -33.27
N PHE A 705 9.10 -34.25 -32.58
CA PHE A 705 7.77 -33.66 -32.38
C PHE A 705 7.79 -32.37 -31.53
N TYR A 706 8.61 -32.28 -30.45
CA TYR A 706 8.83 -31.03 -29.69
C TYR A 706 9.45 -29.92 -30.55
N ASN A 707 10.49 -30.26 -31.31
CA ASN A 707 11.18 -29.38 -32.24
C ASN A 707 10.20 -28.87 -33.30
N TYR A 708 9.44 -29.78 -33.92
CA TYR A 708 8.40 -29.46 -34.89
C TYR A 708 7.32 -28.54 -34.33
N CYS A 709 6.81 -28.79 -33.12
CA CYS A 709 5.82 -27.93 -32.48
C CYS A 709 6.38 -26.52 -32.22
N SER A 710 7.55 -26.43 -31.59
CA SER A 710 8.08 -25.17 -31.07
C SER A 710 8.89 -24.32 -32.06
N ASN A 711 9.33 -24.88 -33.20
CA ASN A 711 9.97 -24.11 -34.27
C ASN A 711 8.93 -23.27 -35.03
N ILE A 712 8.87 -21.97 -34.75
CA ILE A 712 8.01 -21.00 -35.45
C ILE A 712 8.78 -20.24 -36.53
N ILE A 713 10.04 -19.95 -36.23
CA ILE A 713 10.99 -19.29 -37.12
C ILE A 713 12.05 -20.32 -37.48
N VAL A 714 12.26 -20.53 -38.77
CA VAL A 714 13.39 -21.32 -39.29
C VAL A 714 14.27 -20.39 -40.11
N ILE A 715 15.57 -20.43 -39.84
CA ILE A 715 16.58 -19.74 -40.64
C ILE A 715 17.13 -20.78 -41.61
N SER A 716 16.80 -20.63 -42.89
CA SER A 716 17.33 -21.44 -44.00
C SER A 716 17.85 -20.50 -45.07
N ASP A 717 18.99 -20.85 -45.69
CA ASP A 717 19.59 -20.10 -46.80
C ASP A 717 19.83 -18.60 -46.50
N GLY A 718 20.12 -18.27 -45.23
CA GLY A 718 20.31 -16.91 -44.74
C GLY A 718 19.03 -16.10 -44.52
N HIS A 719 17.87 -16.64 -44.88
CA HIS A 719 16.57 -15.98 -44.76
C HIS A 719 15.78 -16.47 -43.54
N ILE A 720 15.02 -15.55 -42.92
CA ILE A 720 14.16 -15.82 -41.78
C ILE A 720 12.77 -16.21 -42.29
N HIS A 721 12.44 -17.50 -42.22
CA HIS A 721 11.13 -18.02 -42.64
C HIS A 721 10.20 -18.24 -41.44
N TYR A 722 9.07 -17.54 -41.43
CA TYR A 722 7.97 -17.80 -40.50
C TYR A 722 7.14 -19.00 -40.97
N ILE A 723 7.08 -20.06 -40.17
CA ILE A 723 6.25 -21.22 -40.45
C ILE A 723 4.80 -20.89 -40.08
N ASN A 724 4.00 -20.58 -41.10
CA ASN A 724 2.56 -20.40 -40.96
C ASN A 724 1.90 -21.68 -40.43
N LYS A 725 1.12 -21.53 -39.35
CA LYS A 725 0.26 -22.56 -38.74
C LYS A 725 -0.46 -23.46 -39.76
N LYS A 726 -1.06 -22.90 -40.81
CA LYS A 726 -1.77 -23.67 -41.86
C LYS A 726 -0.88 -24.63 -42.64
N ARG A 727 0.43 -24.37 -42.74
CA ARG A 727 1.38 -25.28 -43.42
C ARG A 727 1.86 -26.41 -42.51
N LYS A 728 1.80 -26.24 -41.18
CA LYS A 728 2.09 -27.32 -40.22
C LYS A 728 1.02 -28.41 -40.32
N SER A 729 -0.25 -28.05 -40.16
CA SER A 729 -1.35 -29.03 -40.18
C SER A 729 -1.47 -29.84 -41.48
N THR A 730 -0.95 -29.32 -42.61
CA THR A 730 -0.88 -30.05 -43.89
C THR A 730 0.32 -30.98 -44.05
N MET A 731 1.39 -30.81 -43.26
CA MET A 731 2.47 -31.79 -43.22
C MET A 731 1.98 -33.01 -42.45
N LYS A 732 1.51 -34.02 -43.19
CA LYS A 732 1.43 -35.38 -42.65
C LYS A 732 2.82 -35.71 -42.10
N PHE A 733 2.92 -36.00 -40.81
CA PHE A 733 4.02 -36.82 -40.32
C PHE A 733 3.97 -38.12 -41.13
N ILE A 734 4.97 -38.31 -41.99
CA ILE A 734 5.16 -39.56 -42.72
C ILE A 734 5.73 -40.52 -41.68
N ALA A 735 4.81 -41.28 -41.07
CA ALA A 735 5.09 -42.38 -40.17
C ALA A 735 5.62 -43.60 -40.94
#